data_AF-A0A2A5QYE9-F1
#
_entry.id   AF-A0A2A5QYE9-F1
#
_cell.length_a   1.000
_cell.length_b   1.000
_cell.length_c   1.000
_cell.angle_alpha   90.00
_cell.angle_beta   90.00
_cell.angle_gamma   90.00
#
_symmetry.space_group_name_H-M   'P 1'
#
loop_
_entity.id
_entity.type
_entity.pdbx_description
1 polymer ?
#
loop_
_entity_poly.entity_id
_entity_poly.type
_entity_poly.pdbx_seq_one_letter_code
_entity_poly.pdbx_strand_id
1 'polypeptide(L)'
;MSTRTSALDAVVFGVDIQSGDVRGDAPSYALAVFDGEDVTRDVVTHRKLRRLIDDEEPAIVATDNMYELAADKDQLIHFLGSLPAGTKLVQVTGAEQPEPLSRVANRHNVPYGKEPMQEAEAAARLAAHNVGHEVSAFTDTTEVKVARGRSTGSGGWSEDRYTRRIHGSVRKRAREVESELEDANLEYEKDVRESYGGFANAVFTVHARPSDIPVSRNRAGDVRVEIERQRRDGIEFEPLVKRRDHVIVGIDPGTTTAVAIVGLEGTVLDVWSSRTSDTAGVIEWIVERGRPIIVAADVTPIPETVEKFRRSFDAAGWTPESDLPVDEKQHRTRDHPYDDDHQRDAMAAALYALDAHEDQFDRIADKLPPGVDRGEVTARVVAGEESVEAVLRDLDDDEEPESESTEHEPRELTEEEKRIKDLERQVERLQSHVETLEGRIEDRDDRIDELETELGVARREERKEVRRNREVSRLERKANRLERERDEAQDDVETLERKVERMKALWKLDHSNFSDVSAEKEGLVPVKVVEKFTKGAIREADDQYGIAAGDVVYIRDASGAGRSTAELMAEFEPRVILKDGGLSEIADEILFESEIPVGPADDVAMQEVDELAVAREDDVEAAIDDWRERAEDRKRDRKAAMVDQLISEHRAGDNEV
;
A
#
# COMPACT_ATOMS: atom_id res chain seq x y z
N MET A 1 -15.07 0.25 25.47
CA MET A 1 -15.26 -0.74 26.55
C MET A 1 -14.43 -1.96 26.19
N SER A 2 -13.65 -2.48 27.13
CA SER A 2 -12.71 -3.57 26.86
C SER A 2 -13.46 -4.87 26.53
N THR A 3 -13.18 -5.45 25.36
CA THR A 3 -13.68 -6.77 24.91
C THR A 3 -13.24 -7.93 25.82
N ARG A 4 -12.33 -7.69 26.77
CA ARG A 4 -11.95 -8.69 27.79
C ARG A 4 -13.03 -8.93 28.85
N THR A 5 -13.96 -7.99 29.07
CA THR A 5 -14.92 -8.12 30.18
C THR A 5 -16.25 -8.77 29.77
N SER A 6 -16.61 -8.81 28.48
CA SER A 6 -17.87 -9.43 28.04
C SER A 6 -17.79 -10.95 27.82
N ALA A 7 -16.59 -11.53 27.73
CA ALA A 7 -16.40 -12.96 27.46
C ALA A 7 -16.58 -13.85 28.70
N LEU A 8 -16.57 -13.28 29.91
CA LEU A 8 -16.67 -14.04 31.16
C LEU A 8 -18.12 -14.31 31.61
N ASP A 9 -19.13 -13.68 31.00
CA ASP A 9 -20.56 -13.84 31.35
C ASP A 9 -21.42 -14.41 30.19
N ALA A 10 -20.79 -14.87 29.10
CA ALA A 10 -21.50 -15.25 27.88
C ALA A 10 -21.68 -16.78 27.79
N VAL A 11 -22.93 -17.24 27.72
CA VAL A 11 -23.26 -18.67 27.60
C VAL A 11 -22.80 -19.21 26.25
N VAL A 12 -22.05 -20.31 26.27
CA VAL A 12 -21.54 -21.03 25.10
C VAL A 12 -22.12 -22.44 25.07
N PHE A 13 -22.71 -22.81 23.94
CA PHE A 13 -23.17 -24.17 23.68
C PHE A 13 -22.11 -24.91 22.88
N GLY A 14 -21.64 -26.06 23.34
CA GLY A 14 -20.89 -27.02 22.56
C GLY A 14 -21.79 -28.14 22.08
N VAL A 15 -21.68 -28.52 20.82
CA VAL A 15 -22.55 -29.51 20.19
C VAL A 15 -21.75 -30.50 19.37
N ASP A 16 -22.07 -31.78 19.54
CA ASP A 16 -21.54 -32.90 18.76
C ASP A 16 -22.67 -33.93 18.48
N ILE A 17 -22.51 -34.79 17.48
CA ILE A 17 -23.45 -35.89 17.18
C ILE A 17 -23.29 -37.02 18.20
N GLN A 18 -24.27 -37.15 19.09
CA GLN A 18 -24.32 -38.26 20.05
C GLN A 18 -24.63 -39.61 19.36
N SER A 19 -25.61 -39.62 18.47
CA SER A 19 -26.00 -40.81 17.71
C SER A 19 -26.90 -40.48 16.53
N GLY A 20 -26.84 -41.30 15.49
CA GLY A 20 -27.47 -41.04 14.20
C GLY A 20 -26.52 -40.38 13.21
N ASP A 21 -27.05 -40.04 12.04
CA ASP A 21 -26.36 -39.25 11.02
C ASP A 21 -27.29 -38.07 10.69
N VAL A 22 -26.75 -36.88 10.50
CA VAL A 22 -27.50 -35.71 10.03
C VAL A 22 -28.21 -35.99 8.71
N ARG A 23 -27.67 -36.92 7.91
CA ARG A 23 -28.26 -37.43 6.66
C ARG A 23 -29.30 -38.55 6.84
N GLY A 24 -29.44 -39.09 8.05
CA GLY A 24 -30.36 -40.18 8.40
C GLY A 24 -31.60 -39.74 9.18
N ASP A 25 -32.39 -40.70 9.67
CA ASP A 25 -33.60 -40.42 10.46
C ASP A 25 -33.27 -40.14 11.94
N ALA A 26 -33.55 -38.91 12.38
CA ALA A 26 -33.56 -38.43 13.77
C ALA A 26 -32.20 -38.43 14.51
N PRO A 27 -31.25 -37.56 14.14
CA PRO A 27 -30.02 -37.37 14.90
C PRO A 27 -30.30 -36.85 16.32
N SER A 28 -29.51 -37.35 17.25
CA SER A 28 -29.40 -36.85 18.62
C SER A 28 -28.05 -36.20 18.82
N TYR A 29 -28.04 -35.11 19.57
CA TYR A 29 -26.89 -34.25 19.79
C TYR A 29 -26.49 -34.29 21.26
N ALA A 30 -25.18 -34.38 21.51
CA ALA A 30 -24.60 -34.09 22.81
C ALA A 30 -24.52 -32.57 22.92
N LEU A 31 -25.13 -31.99 23.95
CA LEU A 31 -25.13 -30.56 24.23
C LEU A 31 -24.42 -30.31 25.55
N ALA A 32 -23.34 -29.54 25.51
CA ALA A 32 -22.67 -29.00 26.68
C ALA A 32 -22.94 -27.49 26.75
N VAL A 33 -23.55 -27.02 27.83
CA VAL A 33 -23.78 -25.59 28.09
C VAL A 33 -22.75 -25.12 29.10
N PHE A 34 -21.88 -24.20 28.69
CA PHE A 34 -20.84 -23.59 29.51
C PHE A 34 -21.18 -22.12 29.77
N ASP A 35 -21.27 -21.73 31.03
CA ASP A 35 -21.61 -20.36 31.45
C ASP A 35 -20.39 -19.53 31.92
N GLY A 36 -19.18 -20.10 31.83
CA GLY A 36 -17.94 -19.49 32.28
C GLY A 36 -17.34 -20.21 33.50
N GLU A 37 -18.17 -20.86 34.32
CA GLU A 37 -17.73 -21.58 35.52
C GLU A 37 -18.15 -23.05 35.46
N ASP A 38 -19.43 -23.33 35.18
CA ASP A 38 -20.03 -24.65 35.22
C ASP A 38 -20.37 -25.18 33.81
N VAL A 39 -20.41 -26.51 33.68
CA VAL A 39 -20.85 -27.20 32.46
C VAL A 39 -22.07 -28.06 32.75
N THR A 40 -23.19 -27.73 32.10
CA THR A 40 -24.40 -28.57 32.09
C THR A 40 -24.44 -29.42 30.82
N ARG A 41 -24.76 -30.71 30.96
CA ARG A 41 -24.70 -31.71 29.87
C ARG A 41 -26.08 -32.31 29.62
N ASP A 42 -26.52 -32.38 28.38
CA ASP A 42 -27.81 -32.98 27.98
C ASP A 42 -27.73 -33.64 26.60
N VAL A 43 -28.55 -34.65 26.35
CA VAL A 43 -28.70 -35.26 25.03
C VAL A 43 -30.03 -34.80 24.43
N VAL A 44 -29.96 -34.10 23.31
CA VAL A 44 -31.10 -33.38 22.73
C VAL A 44 -31.37 -33.80 21.29
N THR A 45 -32.63 -33.77 20.88
CA THR A 45 -32.97 -33.90 19.46
C THR A 45 -32.67 -32.59 18.73
N HIS A 46 -32.48 -32.63 17.41
CA HIS A 46 -32.31 -31.41 16.60
C HIS A 46 -33.38 -30.34 16.87
N ARG A 47 -34.64 -30.76 17.06
CA ARG A 47 -35.74 -29.84 17.38
C ARG A 47 -35.60 -29.22 18.77
N LYS A 48 -35.16 -29.98 19.76
CA LYS A 48 -34.92 -29.48 21.12
C LYS A 48 -33.71 -28.55 21.14
N LEU A 49 -32.62 -28.88 20.43
CA LEU A 49 -31.45 -28.02 20.28
C LEU A 49 -31.82 -26.65 19.73
N ARG A 50 -32.53 -26.59 18.59
CA ARG A 50 -32.95 -25.31 18.00
C ARG A 50 -33.81 -24.47 18.95
N ARG A 51 -34.74 -25.13 19.66
CA ARG A 51 -35.56 -24.44 20.66
C ARG A 51 -34.71 -23.87 21.81
N LEU A 52 -33.70 -24.61 22.28
CA LEU A 52 -32.81 -24.11 23.34
C LEU A 52 -31.97 -22.93 22.85
N ILE A 53 -31.46 -22.98 21.62
CA ILE A 53 -30.74 -21.86 21.01
C ILE A 53 -31.65 -20.62 20.92
N ASP A 54 -32.90 -20.78 20.48
CA ASP A 54 -33.86 -19.68 20.39
C ASP A 54 -34.31 -19.14 21.77
N ASP A 55 -34.43 -20.02 22.78
CA ASP A 55 -34.92 -19.65 24.12
C ASP A 55 -33.82 -19.03 24.98
N GLU A 56 -32.58 -19.52 24.89
CA GLU A 56 -31.44 -19.09 25.72
C GLU A 56 -30.52 -18.08 25.02
N GLU A 57 -30.61 -17.95 23.69
CA GLU A 57 -29.79 -17.05 22.86
C GLU A 57 -28.29 -17.09 23.24
N PRO A 58 -27.62 -18.26 23.18
CA PRO A 58 -26.22 -18.36 23.55
C PRO A 58 -25.37 -17.46 22.66
N ALA A 59 -24.30 -16.89 23.20
CA ALA A 59 -23.40 -16.05 22.41
C ALA A 59 -22.73 -16.86 21.30
N ILE A 60 -22.38 -18.12 21.60
CA ILE A 60 -21.72 -19.02 20.66
C ILE A 60 -22.35 -20.41 20.72
N VAL A 61 -22.57 -21.00 19.54
CA VAL A 61 -22.76 -22.44 19.33
C VAL A 61 -21.49 -22.96 18.68
N ALA A 62 -20.76 -23.82 19.38
CA ALA A 62 -19.46 -24.37 19.01
C ALA A 62 -19.59 -25.84 18.62
N THR A 63 -18.86 -26.24 17.59
CA THR A 63 -18.74 -27.62 17.12
C THR A 63 -17.34 -27.84 16.57
N ASP A 64 -16.89 -29.08 16.49
CA ASP A 64 -15.65 -29.44 15.81
C ASP A 64 -15.83 -29.51 14.28
N ASN A 65 -17.06 -29.73 13.79
CA ASN A 65 -17.38 -29.76 12.38
C ASN A 65 -18.79 -29.22 12.11
N MET A 66 -18.88 -28.12 11.35
CA MET A 66 -20.15 -27.48 11.02
C MET A 66 -21.18 -28.41 10.32
N TYR A 67 -20.70 -29.47 9.63
CA TYR A 67 -21.56 -30.43 8.95
C TYR A 67 -22.25 -31.43 9.89
N GLU A 68 -21.98 -31.33 11.19
CA GLU A 68 -22.73 -32.05 12.21
C GLU A 68 -24.11 -31.44 12.48
N LEU A 69 -24.21 -30.13 12.29
CA LEU A 69 -25.47 -29.40 12.44
C LEU A 69 -26.24 -29.31 11.12
N ALA A 70 -25.59 -29.59 9.99
CA ALA A 70 -26.19 -29.51 8.67
C ALA A 70 -25.57 -30.53 7.70
N ALA A 71 -26.40 -31.31 7.00
CA ALA A 71 -25.91 -32.39 6.14
C ALA A 71 -25.19 -31.91 4.85
N ASP A 72 -25.44 -30.67 4.44
CA ASP A 72 -24.92 -30.04 3.23
C ASP A 72 -24.87 -28.51 3.36
N LYS A 73 -24.28 -27.84 2.36
CA LYS A 73 -24.12 -26.38 2.32
C LYS A 73 -25.44 -25.63 2.39
N ASP A 74 -26.49 -26.09 1.72
CA ASP A 74 -27.79 -25.40 1.70
C ASP A 74 -28.48 -25.47 3.06
N GLN A 75 -28.39 -26.64 3.72
CA GLN A 75 -28.87 -26.83 5.08
C GLN A 75 -28.08 -25.99 6.08
N LEU A 76 -26.77 -25.83 5.89
CA LEU A 76 -25.94 -25.00 6.75
C LEU A 76 -26.33 -23.53 6.63
N ILE A 77 -26.52 -23.03 5.40
CA ILE A 77 -26.99 -21.66 5.16
C ILE A 77 -28.36 -21.44 5.83
N HIS A 78 -29.25 -22.43 5.77
CA HIS A 78 -30.54 -22.35 6.43
C HIS A 78 -30.41 -22.32 7.97
N PHE A 79 -29.53 -23.15 8.52
CA PHE A 79 -29.25 -23.20 9.96
C PHE A 79 -28.66 -21.86 10.44
N LEU A 80 -27.63 -21.34 9.77
CA LEU A 80 -27.04 -20.02 10.07
C LEU A 80 -28.07 -18.89 9.98
N GLY A 81 -28.99 -18.97 9.02
CA GLY A 81 -30.09 -18.01 8.89
C GLY A 81 -31.18 -18.14 9.95
N SER A 82 -31.21 -19.24 10.71
CA SER A 82 -32.16 -19.45 11.82
C SER A 82 -31.62 -19.05 13.20
N LEU A 83 -30.31 -18.86 13.34
CA LEU A 83 -29.70 -18.46 14.61
C LEU A 83 -30.19 -17.06 15.06
N PRO A 84 -30.34 -16.84 16.39
CA PRO A 84 -30.56 -15.52 16.95
C PRO A 84 -29.47 -14.53 16.52
N ALA A 85 -29.80 -13.24 16.40
CA ALA A 85 -28.90 -12.27 15.79
C ALA A 85 -27.56 -12.07 16.53
N GLY A 86 -27.54 -12.35 17.84
CA GLY A 86 -26.33 -12.32 18.67
C GLY A 86 -25.57 -13.65 18.74
N THR A 87 -26.15 -14.74 18.23
CA THR A 87 -25.58 -16.09 18.31
C THR A 87 -24.71 -16.39 17.10
N LYS A 88 -23.47 -16.80 17.36
CA LYS A 88 -22.50 -17.19 16.32
C LYS A 88 -22.36 -18.70 16.25
N LEU A 89 -22.26 -19.26 15.06
CA LEU A 89 -21.78 -20.63 14.87
C LEU A 89 -20.26 -20.62 14.76
N VAL A 90 -19.57 -21.42 15.56
CA VAL A 90 -18.10 -21.48 15.61
C VAL A 90 -17.62 -22.90 15.36
N GLN A 91 -16.66 -23.04 14.45
CA GLN A 91 -15.90 -24.27 14.29
C GLN A 91 -14.55 -24.13 15.02
N VAL A 92 -14.33 -24.94 16.05
CA VAL A 92 -13.14 -24.80 16.92
C VAL A 92 -11.87 -25.42 16.34
N THR A 93 -12.02 -26.33 15.38
CA THR A 93 -10.94 -27.13 14.78
C THR A 93 -10.18 -26.42 13.65
N GLY A 94 -10.65 -25.26 13.18
CA GLY A 94 -10.06 -24.53 12.07
C GLY A 94 -11.09 -24.10 11.03
N ALA A 95 -10.60 -23.63 9.88
CA ALA A 95 -11.43 -23.16 8.77
C ALA A 95 -11.80 -24.31 7.81
N GLU A 96 -11.38 -24.23 6.55
CA GLU A 96 -11.72 -25.22 5.51
C GLU A 96 -11.03 -26.58 5.69
N GLN A 97 -9.89 -26.61 6.38
CA GLN A 97 -9.12 -27.82 6.72
C GLN A 97 -9.05 -27.97 8.24
N PRO A 98 -10.10 -28.54 8.88
CA PRO A 98 -10.14 -28.70 10.33
C PRO A 98 -9.05 -29.67 10.81
N GLU A 99 -8.32 -29.28 11.84
CA GLU A 99 -7.42 -30.16 12.59
C GLU A 99 -8.23 -31.06 13.56
N PRO A 100 -7.67 -32.21 14.00
CA PRO A 100 -8.33 -33.02 15.01
C PRO A 100 -8.59 -32.23 16.30
N LEU A 101 -9.81 -32.33 16.84
CA LEU A 101 -10.21 -31.63 18.07
C LEU A 101 -9.26 -31.91 19.24
N SER A 102 -8.77 -33.15 19.35
CA SER A 102 -7.79 -33.55 20.37
C SER A 102 -6.51 -32.72 20.37
N ARG A 103 -6.01 -32.33 19.18
CA ARG A 103 -4.81 -31.51 19.04
C ARG A 103 -5.07 -30.06 19.46
N VAL A 104 -6.23 -29.53 19.07
CA VAL A 104 -6.64 -28.17 19.44
C VAL A 104 -6.89 -28.07 20.94
N ALA A 105 -7.59 -29.05 21.52
CA ALA A 105 -7.82 -29.11 22.96
C ALA A 105 -6.52 -29.15 23.76
N ASN A 106 -5.57 -30.00 23.37
CA ASN A 106 -4.25 -30.10 24.01
C ASN A 106 -3.48 -28.77 23.96
N ARG A 107 -3.40 -28.12 22.79
CA ARG A 107 -2.74 -26.81 22.61
C ARG A 107 -3.28 -25.72 23.54
N HIS A 108 -4.53 -25.85 23.96
CA HIS A 108 -5.25 -24.87 24.77
C HIS A 108 -5.53 -25.34 26.20
N ASN A 109 -4.91 -26.44 26.64
CA ASN A 109 -5.09 -27.03 27.98
C ASN A 109 -6.57 -27.28 28.33
N VAL A 110 -7.37 -27.68 27.33
CA VAL A 110 -8.79 -28.02 27.51
C VAL A 110 -8.92 -29.53 27.69
N PRO A 111 -9.63 -30.01 28.74
CA PRO A 111 -9.89 -31.44 28.91
C PRO A 111 -10.60 -32.04 27.69
N TYR A 112 -10.11 -33.20 27.22
CA TYR A 112 -10.63 -33.86 26.04
C TYR A 112 -10.77 -35.37 26.25
N GLY A 113 -11.82 -35.94 25.67
CA GLY A 113 -11.86 -37.35 25.36
C GLY A 113 -12.89 -37.66 24.26
N LYS A 114 -12.85 -38.91 23.78
CA LYS A 114 -13.51 -39.34 22.52
C LYS A 114 -15.02 -39.57 22.62
N GLU A 115 -15.61 -39.39 23.80
CA GLU A 115 -17.06 -39.54 23.95
C GLU A 115 -17.75 -38.27 23.45
N PRO A 116 -18.86 -38.35 22.70
CA PRO A 116 -19.48 -37.17 22.09
C PRO A 116 -19.77 -36.02 23.05
N MET A 117 -20.16 -36.35 24.28
CA MET A 117 -20.40 -35.37 25.33
C MET A 117 -19.11 -34.62 25.77
N GLN A 118 -17.98 -35.32 25.77
CA GLN A 118 -16.68 -34.72 26.10
C GLN A 118 -16.16 -33.87 24.93
N GLU A 119 -16.44 -34.26 23.68
CA GLU A 119 -16.11 -33.46 22.49
C GLU A 119 -16.94 -32.18 22.44
N ALA A 120 -18.24 -32.27 22.71
CA ALA A 120 -19.12 -31.11 22.89
C ALA A 120 -18.61 -30.17 23.99
N GLU A 121 -18.23 -30.69 25.16
CA GLU A 121 -17.68 -29.86 26.25
C GLU A 121 -16.36 -29.20 25.86
N ALA A 122 -15.45 -29.94 25.22
CA ALA A 122 -14.18 -29.40 24.73
C ALA A 122 -14.42 -28.26 23.72
N ALA A 123 -15.37 -28.43 22.79
CA ALA A 123 -15.74 -27.39 21.84
C ALA A 123 -16.31 -26.15 22.54
N ALA A 124 -17.20 -26.31 23.54
CA ALA A 124 -17.73 -25.20 24.32
C ALA A 124 -16.62 -24.42 25.02
N ARG A 125 -15.71 -25.11 25.71
CA ARG A 125 -14.59 -24.50 26.42
C ARG A 125 -13.63 -23.81 25.46
N LEU A 126 -13.27 -24.43 24.35
CA LEU A 126 -12.39 -23.83 23.34
C LEU A 126 -12.99 -22.53 22.79
N ALA A 127 -14.26 -22.53 22.41
CA ALA A 127 -14.93 -21.34 21.91
C ALA A 127 -15.05 -20.24 22.97
N ALA A 128 -15.26 -20.59 24.24
CA ALA A 128 -15.23 -19.63 25.36
C ALA A 128 -13.84 -19.00 25.56
N HIS A 129 -12.76 -19.73 25.27
CA HIS A 129 -11.40 -19.21 25.19
C HIS A 129 -11.11 -18.46 23.86
N ASN A 130 -12.16 -18.15 23.09
CA ASN A 130 -12.11 -17.52 21.77
C ASN A 130 -11.27 -18.29 20.74
N VAL A 131 -11.24 -19.63 20.85
CA VAL A 131 -10.57 -20.51 19.89
C VAL A 131 -11.58 -20.96 18.85
N GLY A 132 -11.24 -20.81 17.57
CA GLY A 132 -12.07 -21.24 16.45
C GLY A 132 -12.38 -20.13 15.45
N HIS A 133 -13.20 -20.48 14.47
CA HIS A 133 -13.64 -19.58 13.41
C HIS A 133 -15.16 -19.49 13.40
N GLU A 134 -15.69 -18.27 13.37
CA GLU A 134 -17.08 -17.99 13.06
C GLU A 134 -17.39 -18.44 11.64
N VAL A 135 -18.41 -19.28 11.50
CA VAL A 135 -18.90 -19.80 10.23
C VAL A 135 -20.00 -18.87 9.74
N SER A 136 -19.75 -18.13 8.67
CA SER A 136 -20.73 -17.20 8.08
C SER A 136 -20.98 -17.51 6.61
N ALA A 137 -22.23 -17.35 6.17
CA ALA A 137 -22.61 -17.42 4.76
C ALA A 137 -23.27 -16.12 4.26
N PHE A 138 -23.23 -15.08 5.09
CA PHE A 138 -23.91 -13.82 4.85
C PHE A 138 -22.90 -12.68 4.86
N THR A 139 -23.19 -11.64 4.09
CA THR A 139 -22.47 -10.36 4.19
C THR A 139 -23.08 -9.51 5.31
N ASP A 140 -22.41 -8.40 5.65
CA ASP A 140 -23.00 -7.33 6.48
C ASP A 140 -24.02 -6.47 5.70
N THR A 141 -24.48 -6.93 4.54
CA THR A 141 -25.50 -6.28 3.72
C THR A 141 -26.83 -7.01 3.84
N THR A 142 -27.91 -6.27 4.03
CA THR A 142 -29.28 -6.79 4.16
C THR A 142 -30.22 -6.14 3.16
N GLU A 143 -30.96 -6.98 2.42
CA GLU A 143 -32.05 -6.54 1.54
C GLU A 143 -33.34 -6.38 2.36
N VAL A 144 -33.84 -5.14 2.48
CA VAL A 144 -35.18 -4.83 3.00
C VAL A 144 -36.12 -4.57 1.83
N LYS A 145 -37.01 -5.51 1.56
CA LYS A 145 -37.94 -5.46 0.43
C LYS A 145 -39.35 -5.18 0.88
N VAL A 146 -39.87 -4.03 0.47
CA VAL A 146 -41.26 -3.64 0.64
C VAL A 146 -42.04 -4.01 -0.62
N ALA A 147 -42.95 -4.96 -0.52
CA ALA A 147 -43.72 -5.46 -1.64
C ALA A 147 -45.22 -5.53 -1.32
N ARG A 148 -46.04 -5.75 -2.36
CA ARG A 148 -47.47 -6.03 -2.17
C ARG A 148 -47.69 -7.28 -1.31
N GLY A 149 -48.55 -7.19 -0.30
CA GLY A 149 -48.94 -8.29 0.57
C GLY A 149 -50.07 -9.17 0.00
N ARG A 150 -50.72 -8.73 -1.08
CA ARG A 150 -51.88 -9.37 -1.74
C ARG A 150 -51.77 -9.27 -3.27
N SER A 151 -52.42 -10.20 -3.98
CA SER A 151 -52.56 -10.12 -5.43
C SER A 151 -53.60 -9.05 -5.83
N THR A 152 -53.46 -8.51 -7.03
CA THR A 152 -54.32 -7.44 -7.56
C THR A 152 -55.68 -7.93 -8.10
N GLY A 153 -55.98 -9.23 -7.97
CA GLY A 153 -57.22 -9.84 -8.49
C GLY A 153 -57.22 -10.03 -10.00
N SER A 154 -58.31 -10.56 -10.54
CA SER A 154 -58.53 -10.83 -11.97
C SER A 154 -59.86 -10.21 -12.43
N GLY A 155 -59.86 -8.95 -12.87
CA GLY A 155 -60.97 -8.36 -13.65
C GLY A 155 -62.12 -7.72 -12.86
N GLY A 156 -62.33 -6.41 -12.98
CA GLY A 156 -63.59 -5.75 -12.57
C GLY A 156 -63.60 -4.22 -12.62
N TRP A 157 -64.79 -3.60 -12.55
CA TRP A 157 -64.98 -2.14 -12.61
C TRP A 157 -64.28 -1.33 -11.49
N SER A 158 -63.78 -2.01 -10.43
CA SER A 158 -63.04 -1.42 -9.31
C SER A 158 -61.57 -1.85 -9.23
N GLU A 159 -61.06 -2.56 -10.23
CA GLU A 159 -59.71 -3.16 -10.23
C GLU A 159 -58.61 -2.11 -10.21
N ASP A 160 -58.71 -1.07 -11.04
CA ASP A 160 -57.72 0.02 -11.09
C ASP A 160 -57.63 0.78 -9.77
N ARG A 161 -58.78 1.01 -9.11
CA ARG A 161 -58.83 1.64 -7.79
C ARG A 161 -58.15 0.76 -6.73
N TYR A 162 -58.40 -0.56 -6.77
CA TYR A 162 -57.84 -1.51 -5.81
C TYR A 162 -56.32 -1.64 -5.98
N THR A 163 -55.86 -1.79 -7.22
CA THR A 163 -54.44 -1.84 -7.60
C THR A 163 -53.71 -0.55 -7.21
N ARG A 164 -54.30 0.61 -7.51
CA ARG A 164 -53.77 1.92 -7.10
C ARG A 164 -53.62 2.05 -5.59
N ARG A 165 -54.59 1.57 -4.82
CA ARG A 165 -54.55 1.60 -3.34
C ARG A 165 -53.42 0.72 -2.80
N ILE A 166 -53.23 -0.48 -3.35
CA ILE A 166 -52.12 -1.38 -2.96
C ILE A 166 -50.78 -0.74 -3.28
N HIS A 167 -50.55 -0.30 -4.52
CA HIS A 167 -49.29 0.34 -4.91
C HIS A 167 -49.02 1.62 -4.12
N GLY A 168 -50.05 2.40 -3.82
CA GLY A 168 -49.95 3.58 -2.96
C GLY A 168 -49.55 3.22 -1.52
N SER A 169 -50.04 2.09 -1.00
CA SER A 169 -49.68 1.59 0.32
C SER A 169 -48.22 1.10 0.37
N VAL A 170 -47.77 0.39 -0.67
CA VAL A 170 -46.35 -0.01 -0.82
C VAL A 170 -45.45 1.22 -0.87
N ARG A 171 -45.82 2.24 -1.65
CA ARG A 171 -45.10 3.51 -1.72
C ARG A 171 -45.05 4.24 -0.37
N LYS A 172 -46.15 4.22 0.38
CA LYS A 172 -46.19 4.81 1.72
C LYS A 172 -45.23 4.08 2.67
N ARG A 173 -45.32 2.75 2.75
CA ARG A 173 -44.45 1.97 3.64
C ARG A 173 -42.98 2.05 3.24
N ALA A 174 -42.67 2.10 1.94
CA ALA A 174 -41.31 2.30 1.47
C ALA A 174 -40.71 3.62 1.99
N ARG A 175 -41.48 4.71 2.03
CA ARG A 175 -41.02 5.98 2.62
C ARG A 175 -40.84 5.91 4.13
N GLU A 176 -41.71 5.18 4.82
CA GLU A 176 -41.56 4.98 6.27
C GLU A 176 -40.27 4.20 6.56
N VAL A 177 -39.98 3.14 5.80
CA VAL A 177 -38.71 2.40 5.88
C VAL A 177 -37.51 3.29 5.58
N GLU A 178 -37.59 4.12 4.53
CA GLU A 178 -36.54 5.08 4.17
C GLU A 178 -36.23 6.03 5.31
N SER A 179 -37.26 6.65 5.92
CA SER A 179 -37.08 7.52 7.08
C SER A 179 -36.55 6.78 8.31
N GLU A 180 -37.03 5.56 8.59
CA GLU A 180 -36.54 4.72 9.68
C GLU A 180 -35.01 4.43 9.51
N LEU A 181 -34.54 4.21 8.28
CA LEU A 181 -33.11 3.99 7.98
C LEU A 181 -32.28 5.28 8.07
N GLU A 182 -32.79 6.39 7.55
CA GLU A 182 -32.15 7.71 7.65
C GLU A 182 -31.99 8.16 9.11
N ASP A 183 -33.04 7.97 9.93
CA ASP A 183 -33.04 8.30 11.36
C ASP A 183 -32.01 7.46 12.15
N ALA A 184 -31.76 6.22 11.72
CA ALA A 184 -30.74 5.34 12.28
C ALA A 184 -29.33 5.58 11.72
N ASN A 185 -29.16 6.53 10.79
CA ASN A 185 -27.90 6.84 10.12
C ASN A 185 -27.26 5.61 9.44
N LEU A 186 -28.09 4.77 8.82
CA LEU A 186 -27.65 3.59 8.08
C LEU A 186 -27.46 3.93 6.59
N GLU A 187 -26.35 3.47 6.01
CA GLU A 187 -26.10 3.61 4.58
C GLU A 187 -26.95 2.60 3.80
N TYR A 188 -27.66 3.07 2.77
CA TYR A 188 -28.47 2.21 1.92
C TYR A 188 -28.55 2.68 0.47
N GLU A 189 -28.72 1.71 -0.43
CA GLU A 189 -29.17 1.94 -1.80
C GLU A 189 -30.65 1.57 -1.93
N LYS A 190 -31.40 2.29 -2.77
CA LYS A 190 -32.83 2.07 -2.95
C LYS A 190 -33.18 1.87 -4.42
N ASP A 191 -33.70 0.69 -4.74
CA ASP A 191 -34.29 0.37 -6.03
C ASP A 191 -35.82 0.32 -5.94
N VAL A 192 -36.50 0.96 -6.89
CA VAL A 192 -37.97 1.06 -6.87
C VAL A 192 -38.55 0.63 -8.21
N ARG A 193 -39.47 -0.32 -8.15
CA ARG A 193 -40.30 -0.67 -9.30
C ARG A 193 -41.60 0.11 -9.27
N GLU A 194 -41.68 1.15 -10.09
CA GLU A 194 -42.89 1.95 -10.22
C GLU A 194 -44.04 1.17 -10.87
N SER A 195 -45.27 1.52 -10.50
CA SER A 195 -46.49 0.97 -11.10
C SER A 195 -47.64 1.97 -10.96
N TYR A 196 -48.79 1.67 -11.58
CA TYR A 196 -49.92 2.60 -11.62
C TYR A 196 -50.32 3.07 -10.21
N GLY A 197 -50.07 4.35 -9.93
CA GLY A 197 -50.45 5.03 -8.69
C GLY A 197 -49.56 4.77 -7.45
N GLY A 198 -48.41 4.11 -7.61
CA GLY A 198 -47.47 3.88 -6.50
C GLY A 198 -46.32 2.94 -6.89
N PHE A 199 -45.87 2.07 -5.96
CA PHE A 199 -44.79 1.12 -6.21
C PHE A 199 -45.33 -0.31 -6.26
N ALA A 200 -44.82 -1.13 -7.17
CA ALA A 200 -45.03 -2.59 -7.13
C ALA A 200 -44.21 -3.21 -5.99
N ASN A 201 -42.95 -2.77 -5.87
CA ASN A 201 -42.06 -3.04 -4.77
C ASN A 201 -40.97 -1.96 -4.68
N ALA A 202 -40.38 -1.83 -3.51
CA ALA A 202 -39.14 -1.10 -3.25
C ALA A 202 -38.18 -2.04 -2.53
N VAL A 203 -36.91 -2.01 -2.92
CA VAL A 203 -35.83 -2.83 -2.36
C VAL A 203 -34.79 -1.86 -1.82
N PHE A 204 -34.45 -2.01 -0.54
CA PHE A 204 -33.39 -1.27 0.11
C PHE A 204 -32.24 -2.23 0.37
N THR A 205 -31.07 -1.95 -0.19
CA THR A 205 -29.83 -2.67 0.12
C THR A 205 -29.14 -1.89 1.23
N VAL A 206 -29.20 -2.38 2.46
CA VAL A 206 -28.71 -1.68 3.65
C VAL A 206 -27.39 -2.30 4.09
N HIS A 207 -26.36 -1.48 4.33
CA HIS A 207 -25.06 -1.92 4.85
C HIS A 207 -25.12 -2.09 6.38
N ALA A 208 -25.98 -3.00 6.84
CA ALA A 208 -26.15 -3.33 8.24
C ALA A 208 -26.69 -4.75 8.42
N ARG A 209 -26.51 -5.31 9.62
CA ARG A 209 -27.13 -6.57 10.00
C ARG A 209 -28.62 -6.37 10.27
N PRO A 210 -29.49 -7.39 10.09
CA PRO A 210 -30.92 -7.30 10.35
C PRO A 210 -31.30 -6.86 11.76
N SER A 211 -30.44 -7.10 12.76
CA SER A 211 -30.66 -6.63 14.14
C SER A 211 -30.55 -5.13 14.30
N ASP A 212 -29.71 -4.50 13.47
CA ASP A 212 -29.37 -3.09 13.56
C ASP A 212 -30.35 -2.25 12.72
N ILE A 213 -31.13 -2.92 11.86
CA ILE A 213 -32.15 -2.30 11.03
C ILE A 213 -33.40 -2.06 11.88
N PRO A 214 -33.87 -0.80 12.04
CA PRO A 214 -35.03 -0.45 12.87
C PRO A 214 -36.38 -0.89 12.29
N VAL A 215 -36.37 -1.79 11.31
CA VAL A 215 -37.53 -2.28 10.56
C VAL A 215 -37.70 -3.76 10.87
N SER A 216 -38.89 -4.16 11.32
CA SER A 216 -39.22 -5.57 11.52
C SER A 216 -39.82 -6.21 10.26
N ARG A 217 -39.56 -7.52 10.05
CA ARG A 217 -40.32 -8.34 9.08
C ARG A 217 -41.80 -8.32 9.45
N ASN A 218 -42.66 -7.89 8.54
CA ASN A 218 -44.09 -7.79 8.81
C ASN A 218 -44.93 -8.00 7.54
N ARG A 219 -46.07 -8.68 7.67
CA ARG A 219 -47.11 -8.74 6.66
C ARG A 219 -48.39 -8.11 7.21
N ALA A 220 -48.63 -6.84 6.86
CA ALA A 220 -49.77 -6.07 7.33
C ALA A 220 -50.59 -5.51 6.16
N GLY A 221 -51.88 -5.88 6.11
CA GLY A 221 -52.82 -5.33 5.14
C GLY A 221 -52.43 -5.64 3.68
N ASP A 222 -52.12 -4.58 2.94
CA ASP A 222 -51.77 -4.62 1.51
C ASP A 222 -50.26 -4.66 1.24
N VAL A 223 -49.42 -4.65 2.29
CA VAL A 223 -47.95 -4.58 2.19
C VAL A 223 -47.31 -5.72 2.96
N ARG A 224 -46.17 -6.20 2.48
CA ARG A 224 -45.25 -7.06 3.21
C ARG A 224 -43.84 -6.46 3.17
N VAL A 225 -43.12 -6.60 4.27
CA VAL A 225 -41.71 -6.26 4.40
C VAL A 225 -40.94 -7.56 4.60
N GLU A 226 -40.11 -7.89 3.63
CA GLU A 226 -39.17 -9.01 3.66
C GLU A 226 -37.79 -8.44 4.01
N ILE A 227 -37.05 -9.10 4.88
CA ILE A 227 -35.70 -8.67 5.30
C ILE A 227 -34.81 -9.88 5.15
N GLU A 228 -33.92 -9.89 4.17
CA GLU A 228 -33.06 -11.02 3.86
C GLU A 228 -31.61 -10.57 3.85
N ARG A 229 -30.74 -11.23 4.64
CA ARG A 229 -29.31 -10.98 4.53
C ARG A 229 -28.83 -11.44 3.16
N GLN A 230 -28.00 -10.62 2.52
CA GLN A 230 -27.41 -10.99 1.26
C GLN A 230 -26.44 -12.15 1.47
N ARG A 231 -26.70 -13.25 0.76
CA ARG A 231 -25.90 -14.47 0.81
C ARG A 231 -24.60 -14.27 0.05
N ARG A 232 -23.53 -14.87 0.55
CA ARG A 232 -22.26 -15.01 -0.17
C ARG A 232 -22.32 -16.22 -1.11
N ASP A 233 -21.41 -16.26 -2.09
CA ASP A 233 -21.26 -17.41 -2.99
C ASP A 233 -20.73 -18.66 -2.25
N GLY A 234 -20.12 -18.48 -1.07
CA GLY A 234 -19.47 -19.51 -0.25
C GLY A 234 -19.79 -19.41 1.24
N ILE A 235 -19.26 -20.38 2.00
CA ILE A 235 -19.14 -20.31 3.46
C ILE A 235 -17.78 -19.68 3.74
N GLU A 236 -17.73 -18.70 4.62
CA GLU A 236 -16.49 -18.08 5.10
C GLU A 236 -16.24 -18.40 6.56
N PHE A 237 -14.96 -18.41 6.92
CA PHE A 237 -14.46 -18.69 8.26
C PHE A 237 -13.71 -17.46 8.76
N GLU A 238 -14.28 -16.76 9.74
CA GLU A 238 -13.66 -15.59 10.35
C GLU A 238 -13.10 -15.97 11.73
N PRO A 239 -11.79 -15.85 12.00
CA PRO A 239 -11.23 -16.18 13.31
C PRO A 239 -11.90 -15.41 14.45
N LEU A 240 -12.28 -16.09 15.54
CA LEU A 240 -12.90 -15.46 16.73
C LEU A 240 -11.99 -14.40 17.36
N VAL A 241 -10.69 -14.68 17.40
CA VAL A 241 -9.65 -13.71 17.71
C VAL A 241 -8.84 -13.48 16.46
N LYS A 242 -8.77 -12.23 16.00
CA LYS A 242 -7.66 -11.78 15.16
C LYS A 242 -6.42 -11.79 16.05
N ARG A 243 -5.70 -12.92 16.12
CA ARG A 243 -4.36 -12.93 16.72
C ARG A 243 -3.55 -11.94 15.90
N ARG A 244 -3.23 -10.81 16.52
CA ARG A 244 -2.42 -9.79 15.88
C ARG A 244 -0.99 -10.24 16.07
N ASP A 245 -0.31 -10.44 14.96
CA ASP A 245 1.07 -10.91 14.95
C ASP A 245 1.94 -9.96 15.78
N HIS A 246 3.03 -10.50 16.33
CA HIS A 246 4.02 -9.69 17.01
C HIS A 246 4.79 -8.86 15.98
N VAL A 247 4.95 -7.57 16.26
CA VAL A 247 5.48 -6.61 15.30
C VAL A 247 6.56 -5.73 15.92
N ILE A 248 7.41 -5.22 15.05
CA ILE A 248 8.38 -4.16 15.31
C ILE A 248 7.75 -2.87 14.81
N VAL A 249 7.78 -1.84 15.64
CA VAL A 249 7.14 -0.55 15.35
C VAL A 249 8.21 0.52 15.29
N GLY A 250 8.33 1.19 14.16
CA GLY A 250 9.17 2.39 14.03
C GLY A 250 8.33 3.64 14.15
N ILE A 251 8.81 4.64 14.89
CA ILE A 251 8.10 5.89 15.14
C ILE A 251 9.02 7.07 14.83
N ASP A 252 8.59 7.92 13.91
CA ASP A 252 9.19 9.24 13.68
C ASP A 252 8.34 10.32 14.38
N PRO A 253 8.82 10.90 15.50
CA PRO A 253 8.08 11.91 16.25
C PRO A 253 8.34 13.32 15.70
N GLY A 254 7.28 14.12 15.50
CA GLY A 254 7.44 15.50 15.07
C GLY A 254 6.11 16.25 14.94
N THR A 255 6.09 17.29 14.10
CA THR A 255 4.84 17.96 13.70
C THR A 255 3.91 17.02 12.92
N THR A 256 4.50 16.03 12.27
CA THR A 256 3.85 14.87 11.70
C THR A 256 4.39 13.68 12.46
N THR A 257 3.52 12.91 13.13
CA THR A 257 3.93 11.62 13.71
C THR A 257 3.71 10.56 12.65
N ALA A 258 4.76 9.81 12.33
CA ALA A 258 4.68 8.67 11.44
C ALA A 258 4.99 7.38 12.17
N VAL A 259 4.36 6.31 11.73
CA VAL A 259 4.46 4.97 12.29
C VAL A 259 4.58 3.95 11.18
N ALA A 260 5.49 3.00 11.32
CA ALA A 260 5.62 1.85 10.46
C ALA A 260 5.52 0.55 11.26
N ILE A 261 4.78 -0.42 10.74
CA ILE A 261 4.60 -1.75 11.33
C ILE A 261 5.35 -2.78 10.48
N VAL A 262 6.25 -3.54 11.09
CA VAL A 262 7.07 -4.56 10.43
C VAL A 262 6.91 -5.88 11.17
N GLY A 263 6.65 -6.97 10.43
CA GLY A 263 6.61 -8.32 11.00
C GLY A 263 8.00 -8.86 11.35
N LEU A 264 8.05 -9.97 12.09
CA LEU A 264 9.32 -10.59 12.53
C LEU A 264 10.14 -11.17 11.35
N GLU A 265 9.52 -11.38 10.20
CA GLU A 265 10.16 -11.83 8.96
C GLU A 265 10.62 -10.65 8.07
N GLY A 266 10.43 -9.41 8.53
CA GLY A 266 10.82 -8.20 7.81
C GLY A 266 9.86 -7.71 6.75
N THR A 267 8.64 -8.27 6.69
CA THR A 267 7.56 -7.75 5.85
C THR A 267 7.02 -6.46 6.47
N VAL A 268 7.04 -5.36 5.72
CA VAL A 268 6.34 -4.12 6.10
C VAL A 268 4.83 -4.36 5.95
N LEU A 269 4.11 -4.33 7.06
CA LEU A 269 2.68 -4.63 7.13
C LEU A 269 1.82 -3.41 6.83
N ASP A 270 2.17 -2.27 7.43
CA ASP A 270 1.46 -1.01 7.20
C ASP A 270 2.33 0.20 7.60
N VAL A 271 2.07 1.35 7.00
CA VAL A 271 2.77 2.61 7.26
C VAL A 271 1.78 3.77 7.19
N TRP A 272 1.88 4.69 8.14
CA TRP A 272 0.95 5.79 8.25
C TRP A 272 1.58 7.02 8.90
N SER A 273 1.12 8.20 8.51
CA SER A 273 1.53 9.48 9.08
C SER A 273 0.32 10.39 9.34
N SER A 274 0.38 11.16 10.42
CA SER A 274 -0.67 12.13 10.77
C SER A 274 -0.12 13.34 11.51
N ARG A 275 -0.73 14.50 11.25
CA ARG A 275 -0.45 15.78 11.93
C ARG A 275 -1.46 16.10 13.04
N THR A 276 -2.60 15.41 13.04
CA THR A 276 -3.74 15.71 13.92
C THR A 276 -4.04 14.61 14.92
N SER A 277 -3.44 13.43 14.74
CA SER A 277 -3.65 12.30 15.64
C SER A 277 -2.94 12.53 16.96
N ASP A 278 -3.65 12.28 18.05
CA ASP A 278 -3.08 12.27 19.39
C ASP A 278 -2.40 10.92 19.69
N THR A 279 -1.66 10.86 20.79
CA THR A 279 -0.95 9.63 21.21
C THR A 279 -1.90 8.44 21.38
N ALA A 280 -3.14 8.67 21.84
CA ALA A 280 -4.14 7.63 22.01
C ALA A 280 -4.58 7.03 20.67
N GLY A 281 -4.88 7.86 19.67
CA GLY A 281 -5.23 7.41 18.33
C GLY A 281 -4.08 6.67 17.63
N VAL A 282 -2.83 7.09 17.86
CA VAL A 282 -1.65 6.37 17.36
C VAL A 282 -1.51 5.00 18.05
N ILE A 283 -1.74 4.91 19.36
CA ILE A 283 -1.73 3.64 20.11
C ILE A 283 -2.79 2.69 19.58
N GLU A 284 -4.02 3.17 19.41
CA GLU A 284 -5.13 2.38 18.86
C GLU A 284 -4.79 1.86 17.47
N TRP A 285 -4.29 2.72 16.59
CA TRP A 285 -3.88 2.36 15.23
C TRP A 285 -2.80 1.27 15.20
N ILE A 286 -1.80 1.36 16.08
CA ILE A 286 -0.75 0.34 16.23
C ILE A 286 -1.33 -0.97 16.74
N VAL A 287 -2.11 -0.90 17.83
CA VAL A 287 -2.74 -2.07 18.44
C VAL A 287 -3.63 -2.77 17.44
N GLU A 288 -4.30 -2.04 16.55
CA GLU A 288 -5.13 -2.60 15.48
C GLU A 288 -4.39 -3.54 14.51
N ARG A 289 -3.09 -3.33 14.34
CA ARG A 289 -2.26 -3.95 13.29
C ARG A 289 -1.28 -4.99 13.81
N GLY A 290 -0.95 -4.95 15.10
CA GLY A 290 0.03 -5.87 15.67
C GLY A 290 0.14 -5.75 17.18
N ARG A 291 0.88 -6.69 17.79
CA ARG A 291 1.36 -6.59 19.17
C ARG A 291 2.82 -6.10 19.15
N PRO A 292 3.11 -4.84 19.50
CA PRO A 292 4.47 -4.32 19.46
C PRO A 292 5.37 -5.03 20.47
N ILE A 293 6.50 -5.57 20.00
CA ILE A 293 7.54 -6.14 20.88
C ILE A 293 8.80 -5.27 20.92
N ILE A 294 9.04 -4.50 19.85
CA ILE A 294 10.12 -3.53 19.75
C ILE A 294 9.52 -2.22 19.26
N VAL A 295 9.89 -1.12 19.90
CA VAL A 295 9.63 0.24 19.44
C VAL A 295 10.96 0.92 19.12
N ALA A 296 11.07 1.41 17.89
CA ALA A 296 12.30 1.91 17.30
C ALA A 296 12.21 3.40 16.93
N ALA A 297 13.32 4.11 17.08
CA ALA A 297 13.53 5.45 16.52
C ALA A 297 14.79 5.48 15.65
N ASP A 298 14.80 6.35 14.66
CA ASP A 298 15.91 6.57 13.72
C ASP A 298 17.02 7.50 14.25
N VAL A 299 16.81 8.06 15.45
CA VAL A 299 17.71 9.01 16.12
C VAL A 299 18.14 8.49 17.49
N THR A 300 19.26 9.01 17.98
CA THR A 300 19.79 8.71 19.31
C THR A 300 20.15 9.98 20.08
N PRO A 301 19.76 10.11 21.36
CA PRO A 301 19.01 9.14 22.18
C PRO A 301 17.51 9.04 21.79
N ILE A 302 16.83 8.00 22.28
CA ILE A 302 15.41 7.78 22.00
C ILE A 302 14.56 9.01 22.41
N PRO A 303 13.72 9.56 21.51
CA PRO A 303 12.88 10.71 21.85
C PRO A 303 11.83 10.37 22.91
N GLU A 304 11.48 11.33 23.78
CA GLU A 304 10.50 11.11 24.87
C GLU A 304 9.13 10.62 24.38
N THR A 305 8.70 11.09 23.20
CA THR A 305 7.42 10.65 22.60
C THR A 305 7.47 9.17 22.25
N VAL A 306 8.58 8.70 21.66
CA VAL A 306 8.79 7.28 21.32
C VAL A 306 8.90 6.44 22.59
N GLU A 307 9.59 6.95 23.61
CA GLU A 307 9.69 6.29 24.92
C GLU A 307 8.31 6.11 25.61
N LYS A 308 7.37 7.04 25.43
CA LYS A 308 5.98 6.89 25.91
C LYS A 308 5.25 5.76 25.19
N PHE A 309 5.41 5.65 23.87
CA PHE A 309 4.83 4.55 23.10
C PHE A 309 5.43 3.22 23.53
N ARG A 310 6.76 3.13 23.62
CA ARG A 310 7.49 1.95 24.10
C ARG A 310 6.93 1.43 25.44
N ARG A 311 6.77 2.32 26.43
CA ARG A 311 6.21 1.97 27.75
C ARG A 311 4.74 1.58 27.70
N SER A 312 3.96 2.17 26.80
CA SER A 312 2.53 1.85 26.65
C SER A 312 2.31 0.43 26.13
N PHE A 313 3.27 -0.10 25.38
CA PHE A 313 3.23 -1.45 24.82
C PHE A 313 4.03 -2.50 25.61
N ASP A 314 4.75 -2.08 26.66
CA ASP A 314 5.73 -2.92 27.37
C ASP A 314 6.76 -3.54 26.40
N ALA A 315 7.21 -2.73 25.43
CA ALA A 315 8.10 -3.17 24.36
C ALA A 315 9.57 -2.83 24.66
N ALA A 316 10.48 -3.58 24.04
CA ALA A 316 11.89 -3.22 24.00
C ALA A 316 12.10 -1.95 23.17
N GLY A 317 13.10 -1.15 23.53
CA GLY A 317 13.45 0.06 22.79
C GLY A 317 14.65 -0.20 21.90
N TRP A 318 14.63 0.31 20.67
CA TRP A 318 15.80 0.30 19.79
C TRP A 318 16.09 1.69 19.24
N THR A 319 17.38 2.04 19.21
CA THR A 319 17.91 3.23 18.55
C THR A 319 19.27 2.90 17.94
N PRO A 320 19.67 3.58 16.85
CA PRO A 320 21.00 3.39 16.27
C PRO A 320 22.12 3.94 17.18
N GLU A 321 23.38 3.57 16.88
CA GLU A 321 24.57 4.12 17.58
C GLU A 321 24.77 5.62 17.29
N SER A 322 24.30 6.08 16.13
CA SER A 322 24.26 7.47 15.68
C SER A 322 23.04 7.69 14.80
N ASP A 323 22.53 8.92 14.71
CA ASP A 323 21.38 9.25 13.85
C ASP A 323 21.55 8.70 12.43
N LEU A 324 20.51 8.02 11.93
CA LEU A 324 20.56 7.37 10.62
C LEU A 324 20.66 8.43 9.50
N PRO A 325 21.68 8.35 8.62
CA PRO A 325 21.78 9.22 7.44
C PRO A 325 20.61 9.01 6.47
N VAL A 326 20.21 10.09 5.76
CA VAL A 326 19.06 10.05 4.83
C VAL A 326 19.27 9.04 3.69
N ASP A 327 20.50 8.93 3.18
CA ASP A 327 20.88 7.99 2.13
C ASP A 327 20.79 6.53 2.59
N GLU A 328 21.14 6.26 3.85
CA GLU A 328 20.97 4.93 4.48
C GLU A 328 19.50 4.56 4.64
N LYS A 329 18.67 5.50 5.13
CA LYS A 329 17.22 5.32 5.22
C LYS A 329 16.62 5.00 3.85
N GLN A 330 16.94 5.80 2.83
CA GLN A 330 16.48 5.57 1.45
C GLN A 330 16.98 4.23 0.89
N HIS A 331 18.21 3.82 1.21
CA HIS A 331 18.76 2.55 0.78
C HIS A 331 17.95 1.39 1.35
N ARG A 332 17.62 1.43 2.65
CA ARG A 332 16.97 0.33 3.36
C ARG A 332 15.48 0.19 3.02
N THR A 333 14.81 1.29 2.70
CA THR A 333 13.37 1.33 2.37
C THR A 333 13.08 1.25 0.86
N ARG A 334 14.09 1.09 0.01
CA ARG A 334 13.98 1.12 -1.46
C ARG A 334 12.90 0.23 -2.08
N ASP A 335 12.59 -0.89 -1.44
CA ASP A 335 11.71 -1.94 -1.95
C ASP A 335 10.28 -1.80 -1.38
N HIS A 336 10.02 -0.74 -0.61
CA HIS A 336 8.75 -0.50 0.07
C HIS A 336 8.20 0.89 -0.29
N PRO A 337 6.90 0.99 -0.61
CA PRO A 337 6.27 2.27 -0.89
C PRO A 337 6.09 3.09 0.40
N TYR A 338 6.24 4.41 0.28
CA TYR A 338 5.93 5.40 1.31
C TYR A 338 5.49 6.71 0.64
N ASP A 339 4.64 7.48 1.31
CA ASP A 339 4.05 8.71 0.78
C ASP A 339 4.86 9.97 1.15
N ASP A 340 5.59 9.94 2.26
CA ASP A 340 6.36 11.07 2.77
C ASP A 340 7.66 10.66 3.48
N ASP A 341 8.52 11.66 3.73
CA ASP A 341 9.82 11.45 4.38
C ASP A 341 9.69 10.92 5.83
N HIS A 342 8.60 11.24 6.54
CA HIS A 342 8.37 10.77 7.91
C HIS A 342 8.02 9.28 7.93
N GLN A 343 7.19 8.83 6.98
CA GLN A 343 6.90 7.42 6.77
C GLN A 343 8.16 6.63 6.42
N ARG A 344 9.03 7.18 5.57
CA ARG A 344 10.34 6.58 5.28
C ARG A 344 11.18 6.43 6.55
N ASP A 345 11.25 7.47 7.36
CA ASP A 345 12.12 7.51 8.55
C ASP A 345 11.61 6.55 9.64
N ALA A 346 10.29 6.51 9.87
CA ALA A 346 9.65 5.52 10.73
C ALA A 346 9.87 4.08 10.23
N MET A 347 9.73 3.84 8.92
CA MET A 347 9.98 2.53 8.33
C MET A 347 11.45 2.11 8.43
N ALA A 348 12.38 3.03 8.20
CA ALA A 348 13.80 2.78 8.35
C ALA A 348 14.13 2.39 9.81
N ALA A 349 13.60 3.11 10.80
CA ALA A 349 13.78 2.75 12.20
C ALA A 349 13.34 1.31 12.50
N ALA A 350 12.17 0.90 12.03
CA ALA A 350 11.66 -0.46 12.24
C ALA A 350 12.53 -1.54 11.55
N LEU A 351 12.95 -1.29 10.31
CA LEU A 351 13.75 -2.23 9.53
C LEU A 351 15.18 -2.37 10.08
N TYR A 352 15.80 -1.29 10.52
CA TYR A 352 17.11 -1.37 11.17
C TYR A 352 17.04 -2.01 12.56
N ALA A 353 15.94 -1.82 13.29
CA ALA A 353 15.69 -2.55 14.52
C ALA A 353 15.56 -4.06 14.29
N LEU A 354 14.88 -4.48 13.22
CA LEU A 354 14.85 -5.88 12.79
C LEU A 354 16.26 -6.40 12.50
N ASP A 355 17.04 -5.68 11.69
CA ASP A 355 18.40 -6.08 11.30
C ASP A 355 19.31 -6.27 12.53
N ALA A 356 19.17 -5.40 13.53
CA ALA A 356 19.93 -5.49 14.78
C ALA A 356 19.55 -6.71 15.65
N HIS A 357 18.34 -7.26 15.48
CA HIS A 357 17.83 -8.40 16.24
C HIS A 357 17.76 -9.70 15.41
N GLU A 358 18.24 -9.70 14.17
CA GLU A 358 18.18 -10.85 13.25
C GLU A 358 18.79 -12.11 13.88
N ASP A 359 20.02 -12.01 14.40
CA ASP A 359 20.72 -13.12 15.07
C ASP A 359 19.96 -13.66 16.31
N GLN A 360 19.23 -12.79 17.00
CA GLN A 360 18.43 -13.17 18.17
C GLN A 360 17.16 -13.88 17.74
N PHE A 361 16.46 -13.36 16.72
CA PHE A 361 15.24 -13.96 16.17
C PHE A 361 15.49 -15.30 15.49
N ASP A 362 16.64 -15.48 14.85
CA ASP A 362 17.06 -16.75 14.25
C ASP A 362 17.37 -17.79 15.33
N ARG A 363 18.09 -17.39 16.39
CA ARG A 363 18.37 -18.28 17.51
C ARG A 363 17.12 -18.73 18.25
N ILE A 364 16.13 -17.85 18.39
CA ILE A 364 14.83 -18.19 18.97
C ILE A 364 14.10 -19.18 18.06
N ALA A 365 14.06 -18.92 16.75
CA ALA A 365 13.45 -19.82 15.76
C ALA A 365 14.06 -21.22 15.78
N ASP A 366 15.39 -21.33 15.87
CA ASP A 366 16.11 -22.61 15.90
C ASP A 366 15.83 -23.44 17.16
N LYS A 367 15.45 -22.79 18.27
CA LYS A 367 15.21 -23.45 19.57
C LYS A 367 13.74 -23.74 19.86
N LEU A 368 12.82 -23.31 19.00
CA LEU A 368 11.38 -23.45 19.21
C LEU A 368 10.91 -24.85 18.79
N PRO A 369 10.27 -25.62 19.69
CA PRO A 369 9.64 -26.88 19.30
C PRO A 369 8.42 -26.63 18.38
N PRO A 370 8.07 -27.59 17.51
CA PRO A 370 6.90 -27.49 16.65
C PRO A 370 5.62 -27.23 17.44
N GLY A 371 4.88 -26.17 17.09
CA GLY A 371 3.61 -25.83 17.71
C GLY A 371 3.68 -24.72 18.78
N VAL A 372 4.87 -24.27 19.16
CA VAL A 372 5.05 -23.09 20.04
C VAL A 372 5.04 -21.80 19.20
N ASP A 373 4.28 -20.79 19.65
CA ASP A 373 4.19 -19.49 18.97
C ASP A 373 5.50 -18.71 19.07
N ARG A 374 6.19 -18.56 17.93
CA ARG A 374 7.44 -17.79 17.81
C ARG A 374 7.31 -16.39 18.37
N GLY A 375 6.17 -15.73 18.13
CA GLY A 375 5.98 -14.35 18.54
C GLY A 375 5.88 -14.20 20.07
N GLU A 376 5.20 -15.13 20.75
CA GLU A 376 5.02 -15.09 22.20
C GLU A 376 6.34 -15.34 22.95
N VAL A 377 7.16 -16.28 22.47
CA VAL A 377 8.50 -16.53 23.02
C VAL A 377 9.44 -15.36 22.72
N THR A 378 9.36 -14.80 21.50
CA THR A 378 10.17 -13.63 21.11
C THR A 378 9.83 -12.41 21.96
N ALA A 379 8.55 -12.18 22.27
CA ALA A 379 8.13 -11.08 23.13
C ALA A 379 8.76 -11.17 24.53
N ARG A 380 8.73 -12.35 25.18
CA ARG A 380 9.30 -12.54 26.53
C ARG A 380 10.82 -12.42 26.55
N VAL A 381 11.49 -12.94 25.52
CA VAL A 381 12.95 -12.89 25.42
C VAL A 381 13.46 -11.47 25.12
N VAL A 382 12.76 -10.71 24.28
CA VAL A 382 13.20 -9.38 23.85
C VAL A 382 12.74 -8.28 24.80
N ALA A 383 11.51 -8.32 25.30
CA ALA A 383 11.00 -7.31 26.24
C ALA A 383 11.33 -7.62 27.71
N GLY A 384 11.38 -8.90 28.10
CA GLY A 384 11.62 -9.34 29.47
C GLY A 384 13.08 -9.71 29.79
N GLU A 385 13.98 -9.70 28.80
CA GLU A 385 15.39 -10.16 28.91
C GLU A 385 15.53 -11.61 29.41
N GLU A 386 14.49 -12.44 29.24
CA GLU A 386 14.49 -13.84 29.67
C GLU A 386 15.27 -14.73 28.70
N SER A 387 15.83 -15.83 29.20
CA SER A 387 16.45 -16.82 28.31
C SER A 387 15.36 -17.68 27.65
N VAL A 388 15.58 -18.08 26.40
CA VAL A 388 14.67 -18.99 25.66
C VAL A 388 14.37 -20.25 26.47
N GLU A 389 15.37 -20.77 27.19
CA GLU A 389 15.24 -21.97 28.03
C GLU A 389 14.41 -21.74 29.30
N ALA A 390 14.37 -20.53 29.84
CA ALA A 390 13.51 -20.20 30.98
C ALA A 390 12.05 -20.09 30.53
N VAL A 391 11.80 -19.41 29.39
CA VAL A 391 10.45 -19.28 28.82
C VAL A 391 9.86 -20.64 28.47
N LEU A 392 10.66 -21.57 27.95
CA LEU A 392 10.20 -22.92 27.62
C LEU A 392 9.91 -23.77 28.87
N ARG A 393 10.69 -23.65 29.96
CA ARG A 393 10.41 -24.38 31.23
C ARG A 393 9.14 -23.91 31.92
N ASP A 394 8.89 -22.60 31.92
CA ASP A 394 7.66 -22.05 32.50
C ASP A 394 6.40 -22.47 31.73
N LEU A 395 6.55 -22.97 30.50
CA LEU A 395 5.47 -23.56 29.72
C LEU A 395 5.28 -25.08 29.99
N ASP A 396 6.25 -25.75 30.62
CA ASP A 396 6.25 -27.19 30.91
C ASP A 396 5.93 -27.55 32.39
N ASP A 397 6.23 -26.67 33.37
CA ASP A 397 6.19 -26.99 34.82
C ASP A 397 4.82 -26.76 35.52
N ASP A 398 3.75 -27.44 35.08
CA ASP A 398 2.47 -27.50 35.83
C ASP A 398 1.93 -28.94 35.92
N GLU A 399 2.66 -29.87 36.57
CA GLU A 399 2.07 -31.10 37.13
C GLU A 399 3.00 -31.82 38.14
N GLU A 400 2.56 -31.96 39.40
CA GLU A 400 3.11 -32.92 40.37
C GLU A 400 1.98 -33.53 41.25
N PRO A 401 2.19 -34.72 41.88
CA PRO A 401 1.38 -35.91 41.58
C PRO A 401 0.77 -36.59 42.84
N GLU A 402 -0.04 -37.64 42.68
CA GLU A 402 -0.27 -38.63 43.75
C GLU A 402 -0.84 -39.96 43.23
N SER A 403 -0.23 -41.09 43.60
CA SER A 403 -0.92 -42.18 44.34
C SER A 403 -0.05 -43.41 44.61
N GLU A 404 -0.26 -43.95 45.80
CA GLU A 404 0.48 -45.03 46.46
C GLU A 404 0.15 -46.45 45.94
N SER A 405 1.11 -47.34 46.14
CA SER A 405 1.11 -48.78 45.93
C SER A 405 0.18 -49.59 46.85
N THR A 406 -0.27 -50.78 46.40
CA THR A 406 -0.35 -51.97 47.27
C THR A 406 -0.37 -53.30 46.49
N GLU A 407 0.39 -54.28 47.01
CA GLU A 407 0.60 -55.64 46.48
C GLU A 407 -0.43 -56.66 47.04
N HIS A 408 -0.70 -57.75 46.31
CA HIS A 408 -1.00 -59.07 46.92
C HIS A 408 -0.80 -60.29 45.97
N GLU A 409 -0.32 -61.40 46.55
CA GLU A 409 0.06 -62.70 45.94
C GLU A 409 -1.14 -63.64 45.57
N PRO A 410 -0.94 -64.64 44.67
CA PRO A 410 -2.02 -65.23 43.86
C PRO A 410 -2.65 -66.55 44.35
N ARG A 411 -3.91 -66.77 43.93
CA ARG A 411 -4.71 -68.03 44.02
C ARG A 411 -4.93 -68.64 42.62
N GLU A 412 -5.42 -69.88 42.56
CA GLU A 412 -5.72 -70.59 41.30
C GLU A 412 -6.96 -70.05 40.57
N LEU A 413 -6.81 -69.86 39.25
CA LEU A 413 -7.67 -69.07 38.36
C LEU A 413 -9.05 -69.72 38.07
N THR A 414 -10.12 -69.00 38.40
CA THR A 414 -11.53 -69.17 38.02
C THR A 414 -11.80 -68.87 36.53
N GLU A 415 -13.01 -69.15 36.03
CA GLU A 415 -13.39 -68.90 34.62
C GLU A 415 -13.32 -67.41 34.23
N GLU A 416 -13.56 -66.49 35.17
CA GLU A 416 -13.32 -65.05 34.98
C GLU A 416 -11.83 -64.76 34.86
N GLU A 417 -10.99 -65.40 35.66
CA GLU A 417 -9.54 -65.24 35.59
C GLU A 417 -8.93 -65.82 34.31
N LYS A 418 -9.52 -66.87 33.72
CA LYS A 418 -9.15 -67.31 32.36
C LYS A 418 -9.51 -66.27 31.30
N ARG A 419 -10.66 -65.59 31.45
CA ARG A 419 -11.08 -64.54 30.54
C ARG A 419 -10.23 -63.29 30.67
N ILE A 420 -9.84 -62.94 31.90
CA ILE A 420 -8.84 -61.91 32.19
C ILE A 420 -7.53 -62.27 31.50
N LYS A 421 -7.05 -63.52 31.64
CA LYS A 421 -5.82 -63.99 30.98
C LYS A 421 -5.88 -63.98 29.44
N ASP A 422 -7.04 -64.18 28.85
CA ASP A 422 -7.23 -64.05 27.40
C ASP A 422 -7.27 -62.58 26.96
N LEU A 423 -7.84 -61.69 27.78
CA LEU A 423 -7.81 -60.24 27.56
C LEU A 423 -6.39 -59.69 27.73
N GLU A 424 -5.65 -60.12 28.75
CA GLU A 424 -4.24 -59.77 28.97
C GLU A 424 -3.39 -60.16 27.76
N ARG A 425 -3.58 -61.37 27.21
CA ARG A 425 -2.88 -61.78 25.97
C ARG A 425 -3.25 -60.93 24.75
N GLN A 426 -4.49 -60.43 24.69
CA GLN A 426 -4.89 -59.52 23.62
C GLN A 426 -4.27 -58.13 23.81
N VAL A 427 -4.23 -57.64 25.04
CA VAL A 427 -3.58 -56.38 25.40
C VAL A 427 -2.09 -56.46 25.07
N GLU A 428 -1.41 -57.54 25.45
CA GLU A 428 0.02 -57.76 25.16
C GLU A 428 0.30 -57.76 23.65
N ARG A 429 -0.58 -58.40 22.86
CA ARG A 429 -0.49 -58.40 21.40
C ARG A 429 -0.75 -57.02 20.80
N LEU A 430 -1.70 -56.26 21.35
CA LEU A 430 -2.00 -54.90 20.90
C LEU A 430 -0.86 -53.95 21.26
N GLN A 431 -0.29 -54.07 22.46
CA GLN A 431 0.89 -53.31 22.90
C GLN A 431 2.09 -53.58 22.01
N SER A 432 2.39 -54.84 21.69
CA SER A 432 3.45 -55.18 20.74
C SER A 432 3.18 -54.62 19.33
N HIS A 433 1.92 -54.52 18.92
CA HIS A 433 1.56 -53.90 17.65
C HIS A 433 1.72 -52.38 17.68
N VAL A 434 1.40 -51.74 18.80
CA VAL A 434 1.63 -50.32 19.05
C VAL A 434 3.11 -50.01 19.01
N GLU A 435 3.96 -50.76 19.73
CA GLU A 435 5.43 -50.61 19.68
C GLU A 435 5.97 -50.74 18.24
N THR A 436 5.42 -51.68 17.46
CA THR A 436 5.82 -51.84 16.05
C THR A 436 5.40 -50.65 15.18
N LEU A 437 4.23 -50.07 15.46
CA LEU A 437 3.74 -48.89 14.74
C LEU A 437 4.51 -47.63 15.15
N GLU A 438 4.83 -47.48 16.43
CA GLU A 438 5.65 -46.40 16.97
C GLU A 438 7.05 -46.43 16.35
N GLY A 439 7.71 -47.59 16.30
CA GLY A 439 9.01 -47.70 15.62
C GLY A 439 8.96 -47.36 14.13
N ARG A 440 7.84 -47.66 13.44
CA ARG A 440 7.64 -47.27 12.03
C ARG A 440 7.32 -45.78 11.83
N ILE A 441 6.85 -45.11 12.88
CA ILE A 441 6.66 -43.66 12.87
C ILE A 441 8.04 -43.02 13.07
N GLU A 442 8.80 -43.48 14.05
CA GLU A 442 10.16 -43.02 14.33
C GLU A 442 11.08 -43.16 13.09
N ASP A 443 11.08 -44.32 12.43
CA ASP A 443 11.81 -44.55 11.17
C ASP A 443 11.41 -43.57 10.05
N ARG A 444 10.14 -43.13 10.03
CA ARG A 444 9.64 -42.19 9.01
C ARG A 444 9.98 -40.76 9.37
N ASP A 445 9.92 -40.41 10.64
CA ASP A 445 10.27 -39.09 11.14
C ASP A 445 11.77 -38.83 10.90
N ASP A 446 12.63 -39.80 11.22
CA ASP A 446 14.06 -39.77 10.88
C ASP A 446 14.29 -39.57 9.37
N ARG A 447 13.47 -40.21 8.53
CA ARG A 447 13.56 -40.07 7.08
C ARG A 447 13.07 -38.71 6.58
N ILE A 448 12.09 -38.11 7.25
CA ILE A 448 11.62 -36.76 6.97
C ILE A 448 12.73 -35.78 7.31
N ASP A 449 13.34 -35.89 8.48
CA ASP A 449 14.44 -35.03 8.93
C ASP A 449 15.64 -35.05 7.96
N GLU A 450 15.99 -36.25 7.47
CA GLU A 450 17.07 -36.42 6.49
C GLU A 450 16.73 -35.71 5.16
N LEU A 451 15.49 -35.86 4.66
CA LEU A 451 15.03 -35.22 3.43
C LEU A 451 14.90 -33.70 3.56
N GLU A 452 14.46 -33.21 4.72
CA GLU A 452 14.38 -31.77 5.01
C GLU A 452 15.77 -31.14 5.08
N THR A 453 16.74 -31.85 5.66
CA THR A 453 18.14 -31.43 5.67
C THR A 453 18.70 -31.32 4.25
N GLU A 454 18.49 -32.34 3.40
CA GLU A 454 18.90 -32.30 1.98
C GLU A 454 18.24 -31.14 1.22
N LEU A 455 16.94 -30.91 1.44
CA LEU A 455 16.20 -29.80 0.84
C LEU A 455 16.76 -28.44 1.29
N GLY A 456 17.14 -28.31 2.56
CA GLY A 456 17.75 -27.11 3.12
C GLY A 456 19.10 -26.79 2.47
N VAL A 457 19.93 -27.81 2.26
CA VAL A 457 21.21 -27.67 1.56
C VAL A 457 20.99 -27.24 0.11
N ALA A 458 20.10 -27.90 -0.62
CA ALA A 458 19.79 -27.57 -2.01
C ALA A 458 19.25 -26.13 -2.17
N ARG A 459 18.34 -25.70 -1.29
CA ARG A 459 17.82 -24.32 -1.27
C ARG A 459 18.91 -23.29 -0.98
N ARG A 460 19.87 -23.60 -0.10
CA ARG A 460 21.00 -22.71 0.21
C ARG A 460 21.93 -22.56 -0.99
N GLU A 461 22.19 -23.63 -1.73
CA GLU A 461 22.98 -23.58 -2.97
C GLU A 461 22.29 -22.76 -4.07
N GLU A 462 20.99 -22.99 -4.29
CA GLU A 462 20.20 -22.23 -5.26
C GLU A 462 20.20 -20.72 -4.93
N ARG A 463 20.00 -20.36 -3.65
CA ARG A 463 20.08 -18.95 -3.20
C ARG A 463 21.45 -18.34 -3.46
N LYS A 464 22.54 -19.10 -3.24
CA LYS A 464 23.91 -18.65 -3.52
C LYS A 464 24.14 -18.44 -5.00
N GLU A 465 23.58 -19.30 -5.85
CA GLU A 465 23.67 -19.17 -7.30
C GLU A 465 22.88 -17.96 -7.81
N VAL A 466 21.64 -17.75 -7.34
CA VAL A 466 20.84 -16.56 -7.66
C VAL A 466 21.55 -15.28 -7.25
N ARG A 467 22.18 -15.24 -6.06
CA ARG A 467 22.96 -14.08 -5.59
C ARG A 467 24.15 -13.82 -6.52
N ARG A 468 24.89 -14.86 -6.91
CA ARG A 468 26.01 -14.76 -7.85
C ARG A 468 25.55 -14.25 -9.22
N ASN A 469 24.46 -14.79 -9.77
CA ASN A 469 23.93 -14.39 -11.07
C ASN A 469 23.48 -12.93 -11.07
N ARG A 470 22.84 -12.47 -9.99
CA ARG A 470 22.48 -11.04 -9.83
C ARG A 470 23.71 -10.13 -9.78
N GLU A 471 24.78 -10.55 -9.11
CA GLU A 471 26.04 -9.83 -9.07
C GLU A 471 26.70 -9.74 -10.45
N VAL A 472 26.75 -10.86 -11.18
CA VAL A 472 27.25 -10.91 -12.57
C VAL A 472 26.45 -9.96 -13.45
N SER A 473 25.11 -10.06 -13.46
CA SER A 473 24.27 -9.15 -14.26
C SER A 473 24.36 -7.68 -13.85
N ARG A 474 24.74 -7.38 -12.60
CA ARG A 474 25.02 -6.00 -12.15
C ARG A 474 26.37 -5.53 -12.71
N LEU A 475 27.40 -6.37 -12.61
CA LEU A 475 28.74 -6.07 -13.12
C LEU A 475 28.74 -5.93 -14.64
N GLU A 476 28.03 -6.77 -15.38
CA GLU A 476 27.88 -6.68 -16.84
C GLU A 476 27.21 -5.38 -17.26
N ARG A 477 26.12 -4.97 -16.59
CA ARG A 477 25.47 -3.68 -16.85
C ARG A 477 26.38 -2.50 -16.57
N LYS A 478 27.23 -2.59 -15.54
CA LYS A 478 28.25 -1.57 -15.24
C LYS A 478 29.34 -1.54 -16.30
N ALA A 479 29.84 -2.70 -16.72
CA ALA A 479 30.85 -2.83 -17.76
C ALA A 479 30.35 -2.22 -19.09
N ASN A 480 29.15 -2.60 -19.53
CA ASN A 480 28.54 -2.06 -20.75
C ASN A 480 28.34 -0.54 -20.70
N ARG A 481 28.07 0.02 -19.52
CA ARG A 481 27.96 1.48 -19.35
C ARG A 481 29.32 2.15 -19.45
N LEU A 482 30.31 1.64 -18.72
CA LEU A 482 31.68 2.16 -18.74
C LEU A 482 32.30 2.04 -20.13
N GLU A 483 31.98 0.99 -20.89
CA GLU A 483 32.40 0.85 -22.28
C GLU A 483 31.82 1.95 -23.16
N ARG A 484 30.51 2.23 -23.05
CA ARG A 484 29.87 3.33 -23.79
C ARG A 484 30.45 4.69 -23.42
N GLU A 485 30.60 4.97 -22.13
CA GLU A 485 31.20 6.22 -21.64
C GLU A 485 32.64 6.38 -22.16
N ARG A 486 33.40 5.28 -22.23
CA ARG A 486 34.76 5.27 -22.81
C ARG A 486 34.73 5.55 -24.31
N ASP A 487 33.83 4.92 -25.05
CA ASP A 487 33.70 5.12 -26.49
C ASP A 487 33.29 6.57 -26.81
N GLU A 488 32.29 7.11 -26.11
CA GLU A 488 31.86 8.51 -26.23
C GLU A 488 33.01 9.48 -25.93
N ALA A 489 33.75 9.24 -24.84
CA ALA A 489 34.92 10.05 -24.51
C ALA A 489 36.03 9.98 -25.58
N GLN A 490 36.19 8.83 -26.25
CA GLN A 490 37.14 8.69 -27.35
C GLN A 490 36.70 9.47 -28.59
N ASP A 491 35.42 9.41 -28.93
CA ASP A 491 34.83 10.18 -30.05
C ASP A 491 34.95 11.69 -29.82
N ASP A 492 34.76 12.13 -28.57
CA ASP A 492 34.95 13.52 -28.16
C ASP A 492 36.40 13.96 -28.29
N VAL A 493 37.35 13.13 -27.83
CA VAL A 493 38.79 13.39 -28.00
C VAL A 493 39.15 13.51 -29.46
N GLU A 494 38.70 12.59 -30.32
CA GLU A 494 38.97 12.66 -31.76
C GLU A 494 38.38 13.95 -32.37
N THR A 495 37.18 14.34 -31.94
CA THR A 495 36.54 15.58 -32.38
C THR A 495 37.32 16.82 -31.96
N LEU A 496 37.80 16.86 -30.71
CA LEU A 496 38.62 17.94 -30.20
C LEU A 496 39.99 17.99 -30.90
N GLU A 497 40.61 16.85 -31.16
CA GLU A 497 41.86 16.76 -31.93
C GLU A 497 41.69 17.32 -33.35
N ARG A 498 40.60 16.95 -34.04
CA ARG A 498 40.25 17.53 -35.35
C ARG A 498 40.04 19.04 -35.28
N LYS A 499 39.40 19.56 -34.22
CA LYS A 499 39.24 21.01 -34.00
C LYS A 499 40.58 21.69 -33.77
N VAL A 500 41.45 21.12 -32.95
CA VAL A 500 42.81 21.63 -32.69
C VAL A 500 43.65 21.62 -33.97
N GLU A 501 43.56 20.58 -34.78
CA GLU A 501 44.27 20.50 -36.06
C GLU A 501 43.76 21.56 -37.05
N ARG A 502 42.44 21.80 -37.08
CA ARG A 502 41.81 22.88 -37.86
C ARG A 502 42.27 24.25 -37.39
N MET A 503 42.30 24.49 -36.07
CA MET A 503 42.83 25.72 -35.48
C MET A 503 44.32 25.91 -35.79
N LYS A 504 45.12 24.83 -35.76
CA LYS A 504 46.54 24.88 -36.17
C LYS A 504 46.70 25.14 -37.67
N ALA A 505 45.81 24.63 -38.53
CA ALA A 505 45.80 24.93 -39.95
C ALA A 505 45.43 26.40 -40.21
N LEU A 506 44.45 26.95 -39.48
CA LEU A 506 44.10 28.37 -39.48
C LEU A 506 45.27 29.23 -38.99
N TRP A 507 45.91 28.88 -37.88
CA TRP A 507 47.08 29.59 -37.37
C TRP A 507 48.27 29.52 -38.35
N LYS A 508 48.45 28.41 -39.07
CA LYS A 508 49.44 28.30 -40.16
C LYS A 508 49.05 29.13 -41.38
N LEU A 509 47.77 29.26 -41.71
CA LEU A 509 47.31 30.19 -42.75
C LEU A 509 47.59 31.64 -42.37
N ASP A 510 47.48 31.96 -41.07
CA ASP A 510 47.69 33.29 -40.52
C ASP A 510 49.18 33.61 -40.28
N HIS A 511 50.02 32.61 -39.98
CA HIS A 511 51.43 32.79 -39.57
C HIS A 511 52.48 32.05 -40.41
N SER A 512 52.10 31.28 -41.44
CA SER A 512 53.03 30.69 -42.41
C SER A 512 52.70 31.09 -43.84
N ASN A 513 52.79 32.41 -44.10
CA ASN A 513 53.46 33.02 -45.27
C ASN A 513 53.48 34.54 -45.09
N PHE A 514 54.14 35.04 -44.04
CA PHE A 514 54.47 36.47 -43.90
C PHE A 514 55.98 36.70 -43.97
N SER A 515 56.64 36.10 -44.97
CA SER A 515 57.97 36.53 -45.37
C SER A 515 58.20 36.55 -46.88
N ASP A 516 57.18 36.35 -47.71
CA ASP A 516 57.22 36.68 -49.14
C ASP A 516 55.78 36.67 -49.66
N VAL A 517 55.34 37.80 -50.25
CA VAL A 517 54.17 38.02 -51.14
C VAL A 517 53.35 39.27 -50.75
N SER A 518 53.80 40.41 -51.30
CA SER A 518 53.04 41.53 -51.90
C SER A 518 51.90 42.21 -51.12
N ALA A 519 52.21 43.35 -50.49
CA ALA A 519 51.77 44.74 -50.77
C ALA A 519 50.35 45.09 -51.32
N GLU A 520 49.37 44.19 -51.38
CA GLU A 520 48.03 44.48 -51.93
C GLU A 520 46.86 44.13 -51.00
N LYS A 521 47.09 43.87 -49.71
CA LYS A 521 46.03 43.60 -48.72
C LYS A 521 46.31 44.17 -47.32
N GLU A 522 46.67 45.45 -47.23
CA GLU A 522 46.40 46.24 -46.02
C GLU A 522 44.95 46.75 -46.14
N GLY A 523 44.10 46.53 -45.13
CA GLY A 523 42.72 47.07 -45.10
C GLY A 523 41.58 46.07 -45.27
N LEU A 524 41.70 44.83 -44.78
CA LEU A 524 40.57 43.90 -44.66
C LEU A 524 40.23 43.66 -43.19
N VAL A 525 38.94 43.73 -42.84
CA VAL A 525 38.42 43.48 -41.49
C VAL A 525 37.55 42.22 -41.46
N PRO A 526 37.60 41.43 -40.37
CA PRO A 526 36.75 40.25 -40.21
C PRO A 526 35.29 40.65 -40.00
N VAL A 527 34.38 39.90 -40.60
CA VAL A 527 32.93 40.10 -40.53
C VAL A 527 32.26 38.86 -39.95
N LYS A 528 31.45 39.05 -38.92
CA LYS A 528 30.65 38.01 -38.26
C LYS A 528 29.33 37.85 -39.00
N VAL A 529 29.10 36.69 -39.60
CA VAL A 529 27.89 36.42 -40.39
C VAL A 529 26.78 35.91 -39.48
N VAL A 530 25.62 36.54 -39.57
CA VAL A 530 24.38 36.14 -38.92
C VAL A 530 23.36 35.85 -40.02
N GLU A 531 22.94 34.59 -40.13
CA GLU A 531 22.05 34.14 -41.22
C GLU A 531 20.70 34.89 -41.21
N LYS A 532 20.16 35.19 -40.03
CA LYS A 532 18.88 35.88 -39.89
C LYS A 532 18.84 36.77 -38.67
N PHE A 533 18.20 37.93 -38.75
CA PHE A 533 18.09 38.83 -37.60
C PHE A 533 17.04 38.35 -36.58
N THR A 534 17.42 37.32 -35.81
CA THR A 534 16.63 36.71 -34.74
C THR A 534 17.52 36.38 -33.55
N LYS A 535 16.96 36.33 -32.33
CA LYS A 535 17.72 35.96 -31.13
C LYS A 535 18.44 34.61 -31.22
N GLY A 536 17.84 33.64 -31.92
CA GLY A 536 18.43 32.31 -32.09
C GLY A 536 19.70 32.39 -32.93
N ALA A 537 19.61 32.98 -34.12
CA ALA A 537 20.76 33.13 -35.02
C ALA A 537 21.86 34.04 -34.47
N ILE A 538 21.53 35.06 -33.66
CA ILE A 538 22.54 35.87 -32.96
C ILE A 538 23.32 35.03 -31.95
N ARG A 539 22.63 34.22 -31.14
CA ARG A 539 23.29 33.34 -30.16
C ARG A 539 24.10 32.23 -30.84
N GLU A 540 23.57 31.68 -31.93
CA GLU A 540 24.30 30.69 -32.73
C GLU A 540 25.61 31.27 -33.29
N ALA A 541 25.56 32.50 -33.82
CA ALA A 541 26.76 33.19 -34.29
C ALA A 541 27.74 33.53 -33.14
N ASP A 542 27.23 33.89 -31.96
CA ASP A 542 28.06 34.12 -30.76
C ASP A 542 28.70 32.82 -30.24
N ASP A 543 27.96 31.72 -30.17
CA ASP A 543 28.47 30.40 -29.78
C ASP A 543 29.53 29.88 -30.77
N GLN A 544 29.35 30.16 -32.08
CA GLN A 544 30.23 29.67 -33.13
C GLN A 544 31.49 30.51 -33.30
N TYR A 545 31.40 31.84 -33.16
CA TYR A 545 32.49 32.75 -33.50
C TYR A 545 32.87 33.74 -32.40
N GLY A 546 32.01 33.94 -31.39
CA GLY A 546 32.06 35.05 -30.43
C GLY A 546 31.78 36.40 -31.10
N ILE A 547 30.80 37.14 -30.60
CA ILE A 547 30.53 38.52 -30.99
C ILE A 547 31.04 39.43 -29.87
N ALA A 548 32.01 40.29 -30.19
CA ALA A 548 32.60 41.23 -29.25
C ALA A 548 32.30 42.68 -29.66
N ALA A 549 32.42 43.58 -28.67
CA ALA A 549 32.34 45.01 -28.91
C ALA A 549 33.34 45.46 -29.97
N GLY A 550 32.87 46.19 -30.97
CA GLY A 550 33.67 46.65 -32.10
C GLY A 550 33.74 45.70 -33.30
N ASP A 551 33.04 44.56 -33.27
CA ASP A 551 32.96 43.66 -34.42
C ASP A 551 32.08 44.22 -35.56
N VAL A 552 32.41 43.87 -36.80
CA VAL A 552 31.57 44.12 -37.97
C VAL A 552 30.62 42.93 -38.14
N VAL A 553 29.32 43.18 -38.10
CA VAL A 553 28.30 42.12 -38.18
C VAL A 553 27.56 42.21 -39.51
N TYR A 554 27.48 41.11 -40.24
CA TYR A 554 26.70 41.01 -41.47
C TYR A 554 25.47 40.14 -41.26
N ILE A 555 24.30 40.67 -41.59
CA ILE A 555 23.00 40.02 -41.48
C ILE A 555 22.45 39.73 -42.88
N ARG A 556 22.38 38.45 -43.25
CA ARG A 556 21.87 38.01 -44.56
C ARG A 556 20.36 38.20 -44.75
N ASP A 557 19.59 38.11 -43.67
CA ASP A 557 18.15 38.38 -43.70
C ASP A 557 17.72 39.23 -42.49
N ALA A 558 17.55 40.53 -42.72
CA ALA A 558 17.13 41.49 -41.71
C ALA A 558 15.62 41.52 -41.43
N SER A 559 14.80 40.78 -42.18
CA SER A 559 13.33 40.86 -42.13
C SER A 559 12.70 40.32 -40.83
N GLY A 560 13.47 39.62 -39.99
CA GLY A 560 13.02 39.00 -38.74
C GLY A 560 13.07 39.88 -37.48
N ALA A 561 13.41 41.16 -37.62
CA ALA A 561 13.76 42.03 -36.50
C ALA A 561 12.56 42.46 -35.65
N GLY A 562 12.49 41.97 -34.41
CA GLY A 562 11.63 42.54 -33.36
C GLY A 562 12.43 43.35 -32.33
N ARG A 563 11.75 44.14 -31.49
CA ARG A 563 12.34 44.95 -30.40
C ARG A 563 13.44 44.21 -29.64
N SER A 564 13.10 43.03 -29.14
CA SER A 564 14.00 42.28 -28.27
C SER A 564 15.22 41.67 -28.98
N THR A 565 15.18 41.55 -30.31
CA THR A 565 16.34 41.12 -31.11
C THR A 565 17.31 42.28 -31.30
N ALA A 566 16.78 43.49 -31.54
CA ALA A 566 17.59 44.71 -31.64
C ALA A 566 18.25 45.06 -30.31
N GLU A 567 17.52 44.94 -29.19
CA GLU A 567 18.08 45.12 -27.84
C GLU A 567 19.24 44.14 -27.58
N LEU A 568 19.06 42.84 -27.90
CA LEU A 568 20.12 41.84 -27.76
C LEU A 568 21.35 42.15 -28.63
N MET A 569 21.15 42.55 -29.89
CA MET A 569 22.27 42.91 -30.76
C MET A 569 23.01 44.16 -30.26
N ALA A 570 22.29 45.10 -29.65
CA ALA A 570 22.88 46.32 -29.10
C ALA A 570 23.77 46.06 -27.87
N GLU A 571 23.47 45.02 -27.08
CA GLU A 571 24.32 44.61 -25.94
C GLU A 571 25.75 44.22 -26.36
N PHE A 572 25.93 43.78 -27.62
CA PHE A 572 27.25 43.42 -28.15
C PHE A 572 28.06 44.62 -28.66
N GLU A 573 27.48 45.83 -28.72
CA GLU A 573 28.14 47.05 -29.19
C GLU A 573 28.94 46.88 -30.51
N PRO A 574 28.31 46.37 -31.60
CA PRO A 574 29.01 46.16 -32.87
C PRO A 574 29.45 47.50 -33.49
N ARG A 575 30.59 47.49 -34.21
CA ARG A 575 31.11 48.66 -34.92
C ARG A 575 30.15 49.12 -36.02
N VAL A 576 29.55 48.17 -36.75
CA VAL A 576 28.51 48.41 -37.75
C VAL A 576 27.73 47.11 -37.99
N ILE A 577 26.45 47.24 -38.32
CA ILE A 577 25.60 46.16 -38.83
C ILE A 577 25.38 46.38 -40.32
N LEU A 578 25.94 45.50 -41.13
CA LEU A 578 25.69 45.40 -42.57
C LEU A 578 24.52 44.45 -42.81
N LYS A 579 23.57 44.81 -43.64
CA LYS A 579 22.35 44.00 -43.78
C LYS A 579 21.78 43.91 -45.19
N ASP A 580 21.24 42.73 -45.46
CA ASP A 580 20.35 42.46 -46.59
C ASP A 580 18.89 42.44 -46.14
N GLY A 581 18.03 43.12 -46.91
CA GLY A 581 16.61 43.30 -46.57
C GLY A 581 16.32 44.49 -45.64
N GLY A 582 15.05 44.66 -45.27
CA GLY A 582 14.58 45.79 -44.45
C GLY A 582 14.50 45.46 -42.97
N LEU A 583 14.84 46.42 -42.11
CA LEU A 583 14.54 46.35 -40.67
C LEU A 583 13.08 46.76 -40.43
N SER A 584 12.51 46.27 -39.33
CA SER A 584 11.27 46.86 -38.81
C SER A 584 11.57 48.26 -38.26
N GLU A 585 10.58 49.17 -38.33
CA GLU A 585 10.72 50.54 -37.78
C GLU A 585 11.16 50.54 -36.31
N ILE A 586 10.68 49.55 -35.54
CA ILE A 586 11.01 49.41 -34.12
C ILE A 586 12.48 48.99 -33.93
N ALA A 587 12.99 48.07 -34.75
CA ALA A 587 14.38 47.63 -34.67
C ALA A 587 15.34 48.72 -35.12
N ASP A 588 14.99 49.44 -36.19
CA ASP A 588 15.73 50.61 -36.67
C ASP A 588 15.81 51.71 -35.61
N GLU A 589 14.70 52.00 -34.92
CA GLU A 589 14.68 52.98 -33.82
C GLU A 589 15.62 52.59 -32.67
N ILE A 590 15.60 51.34 -32.22
CA ILE A 590 16.41 50.88 -31.09
C ILE A 590 17.91 50.93 -31.42
N LEU A 591 18.30 50.49 -32.62
CA LEU A 591 19.69 50.55 -33.07
C LEU A 591 20.13 52.01 -33.23
N PHE A 592 19.24 52.89 -33.70
CA PHE A 592 19.51 54.31 -33.79
C PHE A 592 19.68 55.00 -32.43
N GLU A 593 18.81 54.71 -31.46
CA GLU A 593 18.91 55.22 -30.09
C GLU A 593 20.17 54.70 -29.37
N SER A 594 20.61 53.49 -29.71
CA SER A 594 21.85 52.88 -29.20
C SER A 594 23.11 53.36 -29.93
N GLU A 595 22.97 54.30 -30.88
CA GLU A 595 24.05 54.85 -31.71
C GLU A 595 24.84 53.80 -32.52
N ILE A 596 24.18 52.71 -32.92
CA ILE A 596 24.78 51.62 -33.71
C ILE A 596 24.60 51.89 -35.20
N PRO A 597 25.70 52.00 -35.98
CA PRO A 597 25.62 52.20 -37.41
C PRO A 597 24.98 51.00 -38.13
N VAL A 598 24.04 51.30 -39.03
CA VAL A 598 23.39 50.29 -39.89
C VAL A 598 23.48 50.71 -41.35
N GLY A 599 24.07 49.84 -42.18
CA GLY A 599 24.26 50.05 -43.61
C GLY A 599 23.74 48.87 -44.45
N PRO A 600 23.40 49.08 -45.72
CA PRO A 600 23.15 47.98 -46.65
C PRO A 600 24.46 47.23 -46.92
N ALA A 601 24.38 45.91 -47.04
CA ALA A 601 25.56 45.09 -47.32
C ALA A 601 26.12 45.31 -48.74
N ASP A 602 25.27 45.71 -49.70
CA ASP A 602 25.66 46.03 -51.08
C ASP A 602 26.68 47.17 -51.20
N ASP A 603 26.77 48.05 -50.19
CA ASP A 603 27.70 49.19 -50.18
C ASP A 603 29.12 48.78 -49.74
N VAL A 604 29.30 47.53 -49.28
CA VAL A 604 30.59 47.03 -48.76
C VAL A 604 31.07 45.83 -49.55
N ALA A 605 32.28 45.92 -50.13
CA ALA A 605 32.87 44.79 -50.83
C ALA A 605 33.28 43.70 -49.83
N MET A 606 32.44 42.66 -49.72
CA MET A 606 32.66 41.50 -48.86
C MET A 606 33.02 40.24 -49.65
N GLN A 607 33.95 39.45 -49.11
CA GLN A 607 34.28 38.13 -49.62
C GLN A 607 33.98 37.09 -48.54
N GLU A 608 33.06 36.18 -48.84
CA GLU A 608 32.76 35.03 -47.99
C GLU A 608 33.67 33.84 -48.36
N VAL A 609 34.27 33.23 -47.36
CA VAL A 609 35.03 31.98 -47.45
C VAL A 609 34.46 31.03 -46.39
N ASP A 610 33.67 30.06 -46.85
CA ASP A 610 32.92 29.12 -46.02
C ASP A 610 32.02 29.83 -44.99
N GLU A 611 32.39 29.74 -43.71
CA GLU A 611 31.66 30.25 -42.54
C GLU A 611 32.20 31.63 -42.08
N LEU A 612 33.12 32.24 -42.83
CA LEU A 612 33.78 33.50 -42.48
C LEU A 612 33.65 34.52 -43.60
N ALA A 613 33.42 35.79 -43.27
CA ALA A 613 33.40 36.89 -44.21
C ALA A 613 34.50 37.91 -43.88
N VAL A 614 35.09 38.52 -44.91
CA VAL A 614 36.00 39.66 -44.77
C VAL A 614 35.50 40.83 -45.62
N ALA A 615 35.57 42.05 -45.08
CA ALA A 615 35.20 43.29 -45.76
C ALA A 615 36.41 44.19 -45.94
N ARG A 616 36.38 45.10 -46.92
CA ARG A 616 37.33 46.21 -46.99
C ARG A 616 37.06 47.21 -45.87
N GLU A 617 38.11 47.59 -45.15
CA GLU A 617 38.02 48.54 -44.05
C GLU A 617 37.51 49.91 -44.52
N ASP A 618 38.02 50.40 -45.65
CA ASP A 618 37.59 51.67 -46.24
C ASP A 618 36.07 51.69 -46.55
N ASP A 619 35.52 50.57 -47.04
CA ASP A 619 34.10 50.47 -47.37
C ASP A 619 33.23 50.42 -46.09
N VAL A 620 33.72 49.72 -45.06
CA VAL A 620 33.08 49.69 -43.73
C VAL A 620 33.07 51.08 -43.10
N GLU A 621 34.16 51.83 -43.20
CA GLU A 621 34.23 53.22 -42.73
C GLU A 621 33.29 54.14 -43.50
N ALA A 622 33.24 54.01 -44.82
CA ALA A 622 32.30 54.76 -45.65
C ALA A 622 30.84 54.49 -45.28
N ALA A 623 30.46 53.23 -45.00
CA ALA A 623 29.12 52.87 -44.56
C ALA A 623 28.76 53.47 -43.18
N ILE A 624 29.73 53.55 -42.26
CA ILE A 624 29.55 54.18 -40.95
C ILE A 624 29.37 55.70 -41.10
N ASP A 625 30.19 56.33 -41.93
CA ASP A 625 30.12 57.78 -42.15
C ASP A 625 28.84 58.21 -42.86
N ASP A 626 28.37 57.44 -43.86
CA ASP A 626 27.06 57.64 -44.49
C ASP A 626 25.92 57.52 -43.47
N TRP A 627 25.97 56.51 -42.58
CA TRP A 627 25.00 56.40 -41.50
C TRP A 627 25.05 57.59 -40.54
N ARG A 628 26.24 58.11 -40.20
CA ARG A 628 26.39 59.29 -39.34
C ARG A 628 25.78 60.53 -39.96
N GLU A 629 25.98 60.77 -41.26
CA GLU A 629 25.37 61.88 -41.98
C GLU A 629 23.83 61.79 -41.93
N ARG A 630 23.28 60.62 -42.29
CA ARG A 630 21.83 60.35 -42.20
C ARG A 630 21.30 60.48 -40.77
N ALA A 631 22.09 60.09 -39.78
CA ALA A 631 21.72 60.18 -38.38
C ALA A 631 21.65 61.63 -37.88
N GLU A 632 22.59 62.48 -38.30
CA GLU A 632 22.54 63.91 -38.01
C GLU A 632 21.31 64.58 -38.62
N ASP A 633 20.98 64.25 -39.87
CA ASP A 633 19.79 64.77 -40.53
C ASP A 633 18.51 64.30 -39.83
N ARG A 634 18.41 63.01 -39.47
CA ARG A 634 17.30 62.48 -38.66
C ARG A 634 17.18 63.19 -37.29
N LYS A 635 18.32 63.50 -36.63
CA LYS A 635 18.33 64.28 -35.37
C LYS A 635 17.85 65.72 -35.60
N ARG A 636 18.25 66.37 -36.71
CA ARG A 636 17.79 67.72 -37.09
C ARG A 636 16.28 67.74 -37.39
N ASP A 637 15.78 66.78 -38.16
CA ASP A 637 14.37 66.66 -38.51
C ASP A 637 13.49 66.41 -37.28
N ARG A 638 13.93 65.53 -36.35
CA ARG A 638 13.25 65.35 -35.05
C ARG A 638 13.19 66.64 -34.25
N LYS A 639 14.29 67.40 -34.22
CA LYS A 639 14.35 68.68 -33.51
C LYS A 639 13.43 69.72 -34.14
N ALA A 640 13.35 69.76 -35.47
CA ALA A 640 12.43 70.64 -36.19
C ALA A 640 10.97 70.25 -35.92
N ALA A 641 10.63 68.96 -36.01
CA ALA A 641 9.29 68.45 -35.72
C ALA A 641 8.87 68.69 -34.25
N MET A 642 9.80 68.54 -33.30
CA MET A 642 9.57 68.84 -31.88
C MET A 642 9.32 70.33 -31.65
N VAL A 643 10.04 71.21 -32.35
CA VAL A 643 9.83 72.67 -32.30
C VAL A 643 8.48 73.04 -32.93
N ASP A 644 8.11 72.45 -34.07
CA ASP A 644 6.80 72.68 -34.69
C ASP A 644 5.65 72.15 -33.82
N GLN A 645 5.84 71.02 -33.14
CA GLN A 645 4.88 70.50 -32.16
C GLN A 645 4.73 71.47 -30.97
N LEU A 646 5.84 71.96 -30.40
CA LEU A 646 5.82 72.96 -29.33
C LEU A 646 5.15 74.26 -29.77
N ILE A 647 5.38 74.72 -30.99
CA ILE A 647 4.73 75.90 -31.57
C ILE A 647 3.24 75.63 -31.81
N SER A 648 2.87 74.45 -32.28
CA SER A 648 1.47 74.01 -32.45
C SER A 648 0.72 73.98 -31.11
N GLU A 649 1.32 73.39 -30.07
CA GLU A 649 0.77 73.35 -28.72
C GLU A 649 0.63 74.77 -28.13
N HIS A 650 1.60 75.66 -28.40
CA HIS A 650 1.51 77.06 -27.98
C HIS A 650 0.43 77.85 -28.75
N ARG A 651 0.30 77.61 -30.05
CA ARG A 651 -0.72 78.25 -30.92
C ARG A 651 -2.14 77.77 -30.62
N ALA A 652 -2.31 76.55 -30.10
CA ALA A 652 -3.59 76.06 -29.59
C ALA A 652 -3.97 76.68 -28.23
N GLY A 653 -2.99 77.16 -27.46
CA GLY A 653 -3.21 77.83 -26.16
C GLY A 653 -3.60 79.32 -26.25
N ASP A 654 -3.26 80.02 -27.33
CA ASP A 654 -3.52 81.46 -27.50
C ASP A 654 -4.92 81.80 -28.09
N ASN A 655 -5.81 80.80 -28.25
CA ASN A 655 -7.21 80.99 -28.64
C ASN A 655 -8.20 80.90 -27.47
N GLU A 656 -7.72 80.87 -26.21
CA GLU A 656 -8.54 81.05 -25.01
C GLU A 656 -8.20 82.40 -24.32
N VAL A 657 -8.64 83.51 -24.91
CA VAL A 657 -8.97 84.76 -24.19
C VAL A 657 -10.21 85.42 -24.78
#